data_AF-A0A2V8NWV0-F1
#
_entry.id   AF-A0A2V8NWV0-F1
#
_cell.length_a   1.000
_cell.length_b   1.000
_cell.length_c   1.000
_cell.angle_alpha   90.00
_cell.angle_beta   90.00
_cell.angle_gamma   90.00
#
_symmetry.space_group_name_H-M   'P 1'
#
loop_
_entity.id
_entity.type
_entity.pdbx_description
1 polymer ?
#
loop_
_entity_poly.entity_id
_entity_poly.type
_entity_poly.pdbx_seq_one_letter_code
_entity_poly.pdbx_strand_id
1 'polypeptide(L)'
;MRMWLYRSALGLLFLCMPWSFCTAADLLVVVSNVPVENYRDVDIAADYYGVGTEIVHVNTASDIQHALYRMRDPNLAGVIIHADALPKFSEPRVRAALRRGAAAIPLLVTGVTAKTDAAILQSWSRGALRQCTAPEQVQPGSLLLGNTRSLLHELAGLKIPVTNPPACVFVRADDSHSEIVAAYASGDSPAFVRIATGPQELFFATDLGKPDLANLNSAAEFFRSFSPLIASMVFVRYAAGESGWHAPAHYANLTIDDVWLTQPYGHLDFQSLLEEMEKHNFHATLAFIPWNFDRSEQDAIAIIREHPHRYSISIHGNNHDHTEFFRDTDDGRSTPLTDEELAARLKQAVARMEQFRMRTSISYDRFMIFPHERFPSATLRFMKRFNYVGMANENLVPIDRQQPADDAFFLHSPTTFFENFPGVRRYSAEEAAVPEYLVAIAAFLEHPLLFYAHHAYFARGANVFNATVDFINHIDPEVNWTGLGNMAQHLYKMRRRADHDFDLWTRTADFRLRNNSGREQTYYVSKDENFADPIRQVTANGQPITYSRQANRLTLILKVPPGQEQHVRIEYGNDLNLTATDVSKPNLRINALRRISDFRDLVLSRSMLGDTVVALYYGKLNVSDFPLYRVLLVCVVAGAGLLLAASYAYRHVHRKRKTARSVPTSQ
;
A
#
# COMPACT_ATOMS: atom_id res chain seq x y z
N MET A 1 -7.79 -56.89 -51.24
CA MET A 1 -8.04 -55.83 -52.23
C MET A 1 -9.24 -55.02 -51.73
N ARG A 2 -9.02 -53.72 -51.44
CA ARG A 2 -9.98 -52.68 -50.95
C ARG A 2 -10.53 -52.86 -49.52
N MET A 3 -10.02 -52.17 -48.50
CA MET A 3 -9.99 -50.72 -48.19
C MET A 3 -11.32 -50.16 -47.65
N TRP A 4 -11.20 -49.73 -46.39
CA TRP A 4 -11.61 -48.44 -45.82
C TRP A 4 -12.99 -48.27 -45.17
N LEU A 5 -12.93 -47.57 -44.02
CA LEU A 5 -13.95 -46.87 -43.25
C LEU A 5 -14.70 -47.67 -42.18
N TYR A 6 -14.11 -47.76 -40.97
CA TYR A 6 -14.80 -47.49 -39.69
C TYR A 6 -13.75 -47.23 -38.59
N ARG A 7 -13.07 -46.09 -38.71
CA ARG A 7 -12.29 -45.43 -37.65
C ARG A 7 -12.40 -43.94 -37.92
N SER A 8 -13.25 -43.23 -37.19
CA SER A 8 -13.23 -41.77 -36.92
C SER A 8 -14.63 -41.32 -36.51
N ALA A 9 -14.96 -41.41 -35.22
CA ALA A 9 -16.11 -40.70 -34.63
C ALA A 9 -15.97 -40.61 -33.10
N LEU A 10 -14.77 -40.29 -32.58
CA LEU A 10 -14.59 -39.94 -31.17
C LEU A 10 -13.29 -39.14 -31.05
N GLY A 11 -13.33 -37.90 -31.52
CA GLY A 11 -12.16 -37.04 -31.57
C GLY A 11 -12.40 -35.80 -32.40
N LEU A 12 -13.34 -34.95 -31.97
CA LEU A 12 -13.48 -33.54 -32.38
C LEU A 12 -14.71 -32.94 -31.68
N LEU A 13 -14.60 -32.71 -30.37
CA LEU A 13 -15.56 -31.91 -29.60
C LEU A 13 -14.84 -31.34 -28.37
N PHE A 14 -13.68 -30.69 -28.58
CA PHE A 14 -12.94 -30.01 -27.50
C PHE A 14 -12.14 -28.79 -27.98
N LEU A 15 -12.50 -28.19 -29.11
CA LEU A 15 -11.88 -26.96 -29.59
C LEU A 15 -12.99 -25.97 -29.94
N CYS A 16 -12.87 -24.76 -29.36
CA CYS A 16 -13.81 -23.64 -29.38
C CYS A 16 -14.86 -23.65 -28.26
N MET A 17 -14.42 -23.63 -27.00
CA MET A 17 -15.10 -22.75 -26.04
C MET A 17 -14.55 -21.34 -26.31
N PRO A 18 -15.33 -20.40 -26.88
CA PRO A 18 -15.00 -19.00 -26.71
C PRO A 18 -15.09 -18.78 -25.21
N TRP A 19 -13.98 -18.42 -24.58
CA TRP A 19 -14.05 -17.80 -23.27
C TRP A 19 -14.89 -16.55 -23.47
N SER A 20 -16.17 -16.64 -23.11
CA SER A 20 -16.99 -15.48 -22.88
C SER A 20 -16.21 -14.67 -21.84
N PHE A 21 -15.59 -13.58 -22.30
CA PHE A 21 -15.25 -12.48 -21.42
C PHE A 21 -16.56 -12.12 -20.75
N CYS A 22 -16.78 -12.65 -19.55
CA CYS A 22 -17.92 -12.29 -18.72
C CYS A 22 -17.68 -10.81 -18.44
N THR A 23 -18.46 -9.97 -19.10
CA THR A 23 -18.20 -8.54 -19.24
C THR A 23 -18.11 -7.92 -17.86
N ALA A 24 -17.11 -7.07 -17.63
CA ALA A 24 -17.10 -6.19 -16.47
C ALA A 24 -18.40 -5.38 -16.45
N ALA A 25 -18.85 -4.93 -15.28
CA ALA A 25 -19.97 -4.00 -15.25
C ALA A 25 -19.54 -2.70 -15.96
N ASP A 26 -20.35 -2.21 -16.89
CA ASP A 26 -20.01 -1.05 -17.70
C ASP A 26 -20.58 0.24 -17.09
N LEU A 27 -19.84 1.34 -17.24
CA LEU A 27 -20.27 2.71 -17.00
C LEU A 27 -20.57 3.39 -18.35
N LEU A 28 -21.72 4.04 -18.44
CA LEU A 28 -22.04 4.86 -19.60
C LEU A 28 -21.74 6.33 -19.30
N VAL A 29 -20.81 6.92 -20.06
CA VAL A 29 -20.46 8.33 -19.97
C VAL A 29 -21.08 9.07 -21.16
N VAL A 30 -21.88 10.09 -20.88
CA VAL A 30 -22.63 10.83 -21.89
C VAL A 30 -22.22 12.30 -21.90
N VAL A 31 -21.82 12.77 -23.07
CA VAL A 31 -21.11 14.04 -23.25
C VAL A 31 -21.62 14.74 -24.52
N SER A 32 -21.50 16.07 -24.64
CA SER A 32 -21.82 16.76 -25.90
C SER A 32 -20.55 17.31 -26.56
N ASN A 33 -20.19 18.56 -26.25
CA ASN A 33 -19.14 19.31 -26.93
C ASN A 33 -17.80 19.27 -26.19
N VAL A 34 -17.76 18.63 -25.03
CA VAL A 34 -16.57 18.55 -24.19
C VAL A 34 -15.60 17.48 -24.71
N PRO A 35 -14.29 17.80 -24.83
CA PRO A 35 -13.27 16.83 -25.22
C PRO A 35 -13.15 15.66 -24.23
N VAL A 36 -12.78 14.48 -24.73
CA VAL A 36 -12.60 13.26 -23.93
C VAL A 36 -11.58 13.45 -22.79
N GLU A 37 -10.57 14.29 -23.01
CA GLU A 37 -9.52 14.63 -22.02
C GLU A 37 -10.03 15.32 -20.75
N ASN A 38 -11.30 15.74 -20.71
CA ASN A 38 -11.93 16.32 -19.52
C ASN A 38 -12.58 15.26 -18.61
N TYR A 39 -12.51 13.96 -18.97
CA TYR A 39 -13.07 12.84 -18.19
C TYR A 39 -12.00 11.94 -17.57
N ARG A 40 -10.76 12.42 -17.52
CA ARG A 40 -9.63 11.64 -17.01
C ARG A 40 -9.88 11.13 -15.59
N ASP A 41 -10.60 11.88 -14.75
CA ASP A 41 -11.00 11.46 -13.41
C ASP A 41 -11.92 10.24 -13.39
N VAL A 42 -12.87 10.17 -14.33
CA VAL A 42 -13.76 9.01 -14.52
C VAL A 42 -12.98 7.82 -15.04
N ASP A 43 -12.10 8.01 -16.03
CA ASP A 43 -11.27 6.94 -16.58
C ASP A 43 -10.35 6.35 -15.49
N ILE A 44 -9.70 7.22 -14.70
CA ILE A 44 -8.88 6.81 -13.56
C ILE A 44 -9.70 5.98 -12.55
N ALA A 45 -10.90 6.45 -12.17
CA ALA A 45 -11.75 5.72 -11.23
C ALA A 45 -12.21 4.38 -11.82
N ALA A 46 -12.59 4.36 -13.10
CA ALA A 46 -13.05 3.17 -13.79
C ALA A 46 -11.94 2.11 -13.90
N ASP A 47 -10.74 2.52 -14.28
CA ASP A 47 -9.56 1.66 -14.36
C ASP A 47 -9.20 1.07 -13.00
N TYR A 48 -9.22 1.90 -11.94
CA TYR A 48 -8.93 1.47 -10.58
C TYR A 48 -9.91 0.39 -10.09
N TYR A 49 -11.22 0.57 -10.33
CA TYR A 49 -12.26 -0.41 -9.99
C TYR A 49 -12.44 -1.50 -11.05
N GLY A 50 -11.71 -1.44 -12.17
CA GLY A 50 -11.78 -2.40 -13.27
C GLY A 50 -13.16 -2.51 -13.92
N VAL A 51 -13.88 -1.39 -14.01
CA VAL A 51 -15.15 -1.30 -14.73
C VAL A 51 -14.91 -0.72 -16.11
N GLY A 52 -15.66 -1.20 -17.10
CA GLY A 52 -15.55 -0.69 -18.47
C GLY A 52 -16.22 0.68 -18.60
N THR A 53 -15.72 1.53 -19.49
CA THR A 53 -16.36 2.81 -19.82
C THR A 53 -16.79 2.83 -21.29
N GLU A 54 -18.05 3.16 -21.54
CA GLU A 54 -18.59 3.45 -22.86
C GLU A 54 -18.89 4.96 -22.95
N ILE A 55 -18.21 5.68 -23.85
CA ILE A 55 -18.42 7.12 -24.03
C ILE A 55 -19.32 7.36 -25.25
N VAL A 56 -20.43 8.09 -25.04
CA VAL A 56 -21.36 8.47 -26.11
C VAL A 56 -21.45 9.98 -26.23
N HIS A 57 -21.06 10.51 -27.40
CA HIS A 57 -21.22 11.91 -27.76
C HIS A 57 -22.60 12.20 -28.33
N VAL A 58 -23.40 13.04 -27.67
CA VAL A 58 -24.79 13.33 -28.03
C VAL A 58 -24.94 14.62 -28.83
N ASN A 59 -24.54 14.56 -30.10
CA ASN A 59 -24.57 15.72 -31.01
C ASN A 59 -25.77 15.70 -31.96
N THR A 60 -26.33 14.52 -32.23
CA THR A 60 -27.47 14.30 -33.11
C THR A 60 -28.65 13.62 -32.39
N ALA A 61 -29.83 13.64 -33.02
CA ALA A 61 -30.99 12.91 -32.50
C ALA A 61 -30.76 11.39 -32.43
N SER A 62 -29.95 10.84 -33.35
CA SER A 62 -29.58 9.42 -33.36
C SER A 62 -28.73 9.08 -32.14
N ASP A 63 -27.74 9.92 -31.82
CA ASP A 63 -26.87 9.72 -30.65
C ASP A 63 -27.66 9.72 -29.34
N ILE A 64 -28.63 10.63 -29.22
CA ILE A 64 -29.54 10.70 -28.07
C ILE A 64 -30.37 9.42 -27.95
N GLN A 65 -30.87 8.87 -29.06
CA GLN A 65 -31.59 7.59 -29.03
C GLN A 65 -30.67 6.43 -28.67
N HIS A 66 -29.43 6.44 -29.16
CA HIS A 66 -28.44 5.42 -28.83
C HIS A 66 -28.09 5.46 -27.33
N ALA A 67 -27.80 6.64 -26.77
CA ALA A 67 -27.56 6.80 -25.34
C ALA A 67 -28.75 6.29 -24.50
N LEU A 68 -29.99 6.66 -24.84
CA LEU A 68 -31.19 6.16 -24.15
C LEU A 68 -31.38 4.64 -24.29
N TYR A 69 -30.97 4.05 -25.40
CA TYR A 69 -30.97 2.60 -25.59
C TYR A 69 -29.93 1.94 -24.68
N ARG A 70 -28.70 2.45 -24.63
CA ARG A 70 -27.63 1.96 -23.74
C ARG A 70 -27.99 2.10 -22.27
N MET A 71 -28.64 3.20 -21.86
CA MET A 71 -29.16 3.39 -20.50
C MET A 71 -30.17 2.30 -20.07
N ARG A 72 -30.75 1.54 -21.00
CA ARG A 72 -31.66 0.41 -20.72
C ARG A 72 -30.95 -0.94 -20.59
N ASP A 73 -29.63 -1.00 -20.77
CA ASP A 73 -28.85 -2.22 -20.61
C ASP A 73 -28.92 -2.73 -19.16
N PRO A 74 -29.35 -3.98 -18.91
CA PRO A 74 -29.40 -4.54 -17.57
C PRO A 74 -28.03 -4.70 -16.90
N ASN A 75 -26.93 -4.68 -17.65
CA ASN A 75 -25.57 -4.92 -17.13
C ASN A 75 -24.82 -3.63 -16.74
N LEU A 76 -25.45 -2.47 -16.90
CA LEU A 76 -24.82 -1.18 -16.61
C LEU A 76 -24.77 -0.93 -15.09
N ALA A 77 -23.58 -0.61 -14.56
CA ALA A 77 -23.38 -0.27 -13.16
C ALA A 77 -23.87 1.13 -12.82
N GLY A 78 -23.65 2.09 -13.72
CA GLY A 78 -23.90 3.50 -13.48
C GLY A 78 -23.91 4.33 -14.75
N VAL A 79 -24.50 5.52 -14.68
CA VAL A 79 -24.47 6.51 -15.76
C VAL A 79 -23.84 7.79 -15.26
N ILE A 80 -22.98 8.38 -16.08
CA ILE A 80 -22.37 9.69 -15.86
C ILE A 80 -22.81 10.58 -17.02
N ILE A 81 -23.48 11.69 -16.72
CA ILE A 81 -23.85 12.70 -17.72
C ILE A 81 -23.11 13.99 -17.38
N HIS A 82 -22.30 14.47 -18.32
CA HIS A 82 -21.69 15.77 -18.16
C HIS A 82 -22.75 16.88 -18.30
N ALA A 83 -22.61 17.97 -17.54
CA ALA A 83 -23.60 19.04 -17.46
C ALA A 83 -23.95 19.67 -18.83
N ASP A 84 -23.00 19.66 -19.78
CA ASP A 84 -23.19 20.17 -21.15
C ASP A 84 -24.18 19.33 -21.99
N ALA A 85 -24.35 18.06 -21.66
CA ALA A 85 -25.23 17.12 -22.36
C ALA A 85 -26.66 17.14 -21.81
N LEU A 86 -26.89 17.62 -20.58
CA LEU A 86 -28.21 17.67 -19.96
C LEU A 86 -29.30 18.35 -20.82
N PRO A 87 -29.05 19.50 -21.49
CA PRO A 87 -30.07 20.17 -22.32
C PRO A 87 -30.55 19.33 -23.51
N LYS A 88 -29.79 18.30 -23.91
CA LYS A 88 -30.12 17.43 -25.05
C LYS A 88 -31.17 16.38 -24.69
N PHE A 89 -31.40 16.14 -23.41
CA PHE A 89 -32.29 15.09 -22.92
C PHE A 89 -33.55 15.62 -22.25
N SER A 90 -34.59 14.81 -22.30
CA SER A 90 -35.75 14.95 -21.42
C SER A 90 -35.50 14.11 -20.16
N GLU A 91 -35.47 14.76 -18.99
CA GLU A 91 -35.26 14.13 -17.69
C GLU A 91 -36.22 12.93 -17.45
N PRO A 92 -37.55 13.04 -17.69
CA PRO A 92 -38.46 11.90 -17.58
C PRO A 92 -38.07 10.69 -18.46
N ARG A 93 -37.55 10.92 -19.67
CA ARG A 93 -37.12 9.84 -20.59
C ARG A 93 -35.88 9.13 -20.08
N VAL A 94 -34.90 9.88 -19.57
CA VAL A 94 -33.67 9.30 -18.99
C VAL A 94 -34.03 8.52 -17.73
N ARG A 95 -34.83 9.07 -16.83
CA ARG A 95 -35.28 8.34 -15.63
C ARG A 95 -36.01 7.06 -15.98
N ALA A 96 -36.89 7.09 -16.98
CA ALA A 96 -37.57 5.88 -17.44
C ALA A 96 -36.59 4.82 -17.97
N ALA A 97 -35.52 5.24 -18.66
CA ALA A 97 -34.49 4.34 -19.17
C ALA A 97 -33.65 3.68 -18.04
N LEU A 98 -33.41 4.39 -16.93
CA LEU A 98 -32.59 3.93 -15.80
C LEU A 98 -33.33 3.05 -14.78
N ARG A 99 -34.65 2.88 -14.91
CA ARG A 99 -35.43 2.04 -13.99
C ARG A 99 -35.15 0.54 -14.21
N ARG A 100 -35.02 -0.22 -13.12
CA ARG A 100 -34.81 -1.68 -13.10
C ARG A 100 -35.73 -2.33 -12.06
N GLY A 101 -37.02 -2.40 -12.35
CA GLY A 101 -38.01 -2.94 -11.41
C GLY A 101 -38.00 -2.16 -10.08
N ALA A 102 -37.59 -2.82 -8.99
CA ALA A 102 -37.49 -2.23 -7.66
C ALA A 102 -36.18 -1.44 -7.40
N ALA A 103 -35.17 -1.56 -8.26
CA ALA A 103 -33.92 -0.80 -8.21
C ALA A 103 -33.83 0.18 -9.38
N ALA A 104 -32.93 1.16 -9.32
CA ALA A 104 -32.58 1.98 -10.47
C ALA A 104 -31.07 2.17 -10.58
N ILE A 105 -30.60 2.37 -11.81
CA ILE A 105 -29.18 2.67 -12.07
C ILE A 105 -28.86 4.05 -11.51
N PRO A 106 -27.80 4.19 -10.70
CA PRO A 106 -27.38 5.48 -10.16
C PRO A 106 -26.87 6.40 -11.29
N LEU A 107 -27.11 7.69 -11.13
CA LEU A 107 -26.73 8.72 -12.10
C LEU A 107 -25.85 9.78 -11.43
N LEU A 108 -24.66 10.02 -11.99
CA LEU A 108 -23.82 11.17 -11.67
C LEU A 108 -23.95 12.24 -12.74
N VAL A 109 -24.21 13.47 -12.31
CA VAL A 109 -24.06 14.68 -13.11
C VAL A 109 -22.75 15.34 -12.72
N THR A 110 -21.82 15.47 -13.67
CA THR A 110 -20.48 16.05 -13.45
C THR A 110 -20.26 17.32 -14.27
N GLY A 111 -19.18 18.05 -13.99
CA GLY A 111 -18.79 19.25 -14.73
C GLY A 111 -19.75 20.42 -14.55
N VAL A 112 -20.46 20.48 -13.42
CA VAL A 112 -21.35 21.61 -13.12
C VAL A 112 -20.50 22.84 -12.83
N THR A 113 -20.83 23.96 -13.46
CA THR A 113 -20.16 25.25 -13.26
C THR A 113 -21.19 26.34 -12.99
N ALA A 114 -20.74 27.55 -12.66
CA ALA A 114 -21.63 28.70 -12.52
C ALA A 114 -22.35 29.10 -13.84
N LYS A 115 -21.94 28.53 -14.99
CA LYS A 115 -22.59 28.72 -16.29
C LYS A 115 -23.67 27.69 -16.59
N THR A 116 -23.80 26.65 -15.78
CA THR A 116 -24.83 25.62 -15.96
C THR A 116 -26.21 26.25 -15.71
N ASP A 117 -27.16 26.03 -16.63
CA ASP A 117 -28.50 26.61 -16.56
C ASP A 117 -29.23 26.16 -15.27
N ALA A 118 -29.73 27.14 -14.52
CA ALA A 118 -30.37 26.93 -13.23
C ALA A 118 -31.68 26.13 -13.35
N ALA A 119 -32.47 26.34 -14.40
CA ALA A 119 -33.73 25.62 -14.61
C ALA A 119 -33.46 24.14 -14.95
N ILE A 120 -32.40 23.86 -15.72
CA ILE A 120 -31.94 22.50 -15.96
C ILE A 120 -31.49 21.85 -14.66
N LEU A 121 -30.65 22.52 -13.86
CA LEU A 121 -30.18 21.97 -12.59
C LEU A 121 -31.33 21.69 -11.62
N GLN A 122 -32.29 22.61 -11.51
CA GLN A 122 -33.51 22.43 -10.70
C GLN A 122 -34.33 21.24 -11.19
N SER A 123 -34.56 21.12 -12.51
CA SER A 123 -35.33 20.01 -13.09
C SER A 123 -34.67 18.65 -12.78
N TRP A 124 -33.38 18.50 -13.11
CA TRP A 124 -32.66 17.25 -12.92
C TRP A 124 -32.47 16.86 -11.44
N SER A 125 -32.33 17.85 -10.56
CA SER A 125 -32.23 17.65 -9.10
C SER A 125 -33.58 17.57 -8.39
N ARG A 126 -34.71 17.65 -9.11
CA ARG A 126 -36.08 17.72 -8.54
C ARG A 126 -36.27 18.88 -7.54
N GLY A 127 -35.68 20.02 -7.85
CA GLY A 127 -35.76 21.24 -7.05
C GLY A 127 -34.77 21.28 -5.88
N ALA A 128 -34.01 20.20 -5.63
CA ALA A 128 -33.06 20.18 -4.51
C ALA A 128 -31.89 21.16 -4.68
N LEU A 129 -31.48 21.42 -5.93
CA LEU A 129 -30.43 22.35 -6.29
C LEU A 129 -31.02 23.50 -7.11
N ARG A 130 -30.93 24.73 -6.58
CA ARG A 130 -31.49 25.93 -7.22
C ARG A 130 -30.59 26.47 -8.33
N GLN A 131 -29.30 26.53 -8.08
CA GLN A 131 -28.28 27.05 -9.00
C GLN A 131 -26.87 26.64 -8.53
N CYS A 132 -25.85 26.97 -9.30
CA CYS A 132 -24.46 26.90 -8.88
C CYS A 132 -23.85 28.31 -9.00
N THR A 133 -23.20 28.80 -7.96
CA THR A 133 -22.62 30.16 -7.91
C THR A 133 -21.12 30.10 -7.68
N ALA A 134 -20.38 31.13 -8.08
CA ALA A 134 -18.96 31.20 -7.76
C ALA A 134 -18.73 31.08 -6.23
N PRO A 135 -17.67 30.38 -5.79
CA PRO A 135 -17.37 30.28 -4.37
C PRO A 135 -17.00 31.66 -3.80
N GLU A 136 -17.43 31.95 -2.57
CA GLU A 136 -17.07 33.20 -1.88
C GLU A 136 -15.56 33.27 -1.58
N GLN A 137 -14.93 32.12 -1.37
CA GLN A 137 -13.48 31.99 -1.20
C GLN A 137 -12.81 31.55 -2.49
N VAL A 138 -11.74 32.24 -2.89
CA VAL A 138 -10.99 31.98 -4.14
C VAL A 138 -9.58 31.44 -3.87
N GLN A 139 -9.22 31.21 -2.60
CA GLN A 139 -7.90 30.71 -2.20
C GLN A 139 -7.89 29.18 -2.07
N PRO A 140 -6.73 28.49 -2.18
CA PRO A 140 -6.63 27.08 -1.85
C PRO A 140 -7.25 26.77 -0.49
N GLY A 141 -8.03 25.70 -0.42
CA GLY A 141 -8.86 25.37 0.74
C GLY A 141 -8.91 23.87 1.00
N SER A 142 -10.01 23.40 1.58
CA SER A 142 -10.26 21.97 1.80
C SER A 142 -11.69 21.59 1.43
N LEU A 143 -11.90 20.37 0.95
CA LEU A 143 -13.20 19.75 0.92
C LEU A 143 -13.49 19.13 2.30
N LEU A 144 -14.57 19.58 2.92
CA LEU A 144 -15.18 18.97 4.10
C LEU A 144 -16.10 17.85 3.62
N LEU A 145 -15.78 16.60 3.94
CA LEU A 145 -16.56 15.45 3.53
C LEU A 145 -17.68 15.18 4.53
N GLY A 146 -18.83 14.73 4.02
CA GLY A 146 -19.99 14.35 4.82
C GLY A 146 -19.71 13.15 5.72
N ASN A 147 -20.65 12.82 6.61
CA ASN A 147 -20.47 11.77 7.62
C ASN A 147 -21.03 10.39 7.22
N THR A 148 -21.53 10.24 5.99
CA THR A 148 -22.19 9.00 5.54
C THR A 148 -21.17 7.92 5.20
N ARG A 149 -20.80 7.12 6.21
CA ARG A 149 -19.82 6.03 6.08
C ARG A 149 -20.17 4.99 5.01
N SER A 150 -21.45 4.70 4.78
CA SER A 150 -21.85 3.75 3.73
C SER A 150 -21.58 4.23 2.29
N LEU A 151 -21.20 5.49 2.11
CA LEU A 151 -20.86 6.09 0.82
C LEU A 151 -19.41 6.54 0.77
N LEU A 152 -18.95 7.25 1.81
CA LEU A 152 -17.63 7.84 1.88
C LEU A 152 -16.58 6.92 2.53
N HIS A 153 -17.01 5.84 3.18
CA HIS A 153 -16.16 4.88 3.87
C HIS A 153 -15.16 5.60 4.80
N GLU A 154 -13.87 5.36 4.62
CA GLU A 154 -12.77 5.89 5.44
C GLU A 154 -12.59 7.41 5.28
N LEU A 155 -13.17 8.01 4.23
CA LEU A 155 -13.13 9.45 3.99
C LEU A 155 -14.19 10.25 4.79
N ALA A 156 -15.15 9.57 5.42
CA ALA A 156 -16.29 10.22 6.06
C ALA A 156 -15.84 11.19 7.18
N GLY A 157 -16.33 12.43 7.13
CA GLY A 157 -16.09 13.46 8.14
C GLY A 157 -14.73 14.15 8.04
N LEU A 158 -13.91 13.83 7.03
CA LEU A 158 -12.56 14.37 6.91
C LEU A 158 -12.46 15.65 6.08
N LYS A 159 -11.32 16.32 6.24
CA LYS A 159 -10.94 17.48 5.43
C LYS A 159 -9.86 17.06 4.44
N ILE A 160 -10.15 17.15 3.15
CA ILE A 160 -9.20 16.84 2.08
C ILE A 160 -8.66 18.15 1.49
N PRO A 161 -7.34 18.33 1.35
CA PRO A 161 -6.78 19.52 0.74
C PRO A 161 -7.23 19.70 -0.72
N VAL A 162 -7.34 20.96 -1.12
CA VAL A 162 -7.74 21.37 -2.46
C VAL A 162 -6.73 22.35 -3.01
N THR A 163 -6.12 22.00 -4.13
CA THR A 163 -5.14 22.86 -4.81
C THR A 163 -5.81 24.00 -5.57
N ASN A 164 -6.98 23.75 -6.18
CA ASN A 164 -7.75 24.74 -6.95
C ASN A 164 -9.20 24.80 -6.47
N PRO A 165 -9.78 26.00 -6.21
CA PRO A 165 -11.18 26.10 -5.82
C PRO A 165 -12.11 25.49 -6.87
N PRO A 166 -13.27 24.94 -6.49
CA PRO A 166 -14.25 24.45 -7.44
C PRO A 166 -14.75 25.59 -8.34
N ALA A 167 -15.17 25.25 -9.56
CA ALA A 167 -15.71 26.20 -10.52
C ALA A 167 -17.00 26.91 -10.02
N CYS A 168 -17.72 26.28 -9.09
CA CYS A 168 -18.86 26.84 -8.39
C CYS A 168 -19.15 26.06 -7.10
N VAL A 169 -20.11 26.52 -6.31
CA VAL A 169 -20.73 25.81 -5.18
C VAL A 169 -22.24 25.80 -5.36
N PHE A 170 -22.90 24.71 -4.97
CA PHE A 170 -24.34 24.55 -5.14
C PHE A 170 -25.14 25.37 -4.14
N VAL A 171 -26.16 26.07 -4.63
CA VAL A 171 -27.19 26.68 -3.79
C VAL A 171 -28.34 25.68 -3.64
N ARG A 172 -28.53 25.18 -2.42
CA ARG A 172 -29.58 24.21 -2.08
C ARG A 172 -30.92 24.89 -1.82
N ALA A 173 -32.01 24.14 -2.01
CA ALA A 173 -33.31 24.55 -1.50
C ALA A 173 -33.43 24.26 0.01
N ASP A 174 -34.12 25.13 0.73
CA ASP A 174 -34.22 25.09 2.21
C ASP A 174 -34.93 23.84 2.74
N ASP A 175 -35.77 23.21 1.91
CA ASP A 175 -36.55 22.00 2.18
C ASP A 175 -35.98 20.76 1.47
N SER A 176 -34.73 20.82 0.97
CA SER A 176 -34.19 19.73 0.16
C SER A 176 -33.83 18.48 0.97
N HIS A 177 -34.36 17.32 0.56
CA HIS A 177 -33.91 15.99 1.02
C HIS A 177 -32.53 15.57 0.44
N SER A 178 -31.67 16.54 0.13
CA SER A 178 -30.35 16.28 -0.43
C SER A 178 -29.29 16.17 0.67
N GLU A 179 -28.34 15.28 0.46
CA GLU A 179 -27.20 15.03 1.33
C GLU A 179 -25.95 15.73 0.76
N ILE A 180 -25.25 16.52 1.58
CA ILE A 180 -23.95 17.08 1.19
C ILE A 180 -22.90 15.98 1.37
N VAL A 181 -22.32 15.54 0.27
CA VAL A 181 -21.24 14.55 0.26
C VAL A 181 -19.89 15.23 0.43
N ALA A 182 -19.69 16.40 -0.19
CA ALA A 182 -18.54 17.26 0.03
C ALA A 182 -18.91 18.74 -0.06
N ALA A 183 -18.31 19.56 0.81
CA ALA A 183 -18.45 21.01 0.81
C ALA A 183 -17.08 21.69 0.78
N TYR A 184 -16.94 22.77 0.01
CA TYR A 184 -15.68 23.50 -0.12
C TYR A 184 -15.55 24.57 0.96
N ALA A 185 -14.46 24.52 1.73
CA ALA A 185 -14.07 25.41 2.82
C ALA A 185 -15.01 25.49 4.03
N SER A 186 -16.32 25.58 3.81
CA SER A 186 -17.37 25.62 4.83
C SER A 186 -18.48 24.61 4.50
N GLY A 187 -19.22 24.16 5.52
CA GLY A 187 -20.33 23.21 5.33
C GLY A 187 -21.48 23.75 4.46
N ASP A 188 -21.57 25.07 4.33
CA ASP A 188 -22.62 25.77 3.57
C ASP A 188 -22.26 26.01 2.10
N SER A 189 -21.14 25.46 1.64
CA SER A 189 -20.65 25.58 0.27
C SER A 189 -20.55 24.20 -0.43
N PRO A 190 -21.68 23.51 -0.70
CA PRO A 190 -21.66 22.16 -1.26
C PRO A 190 -20.99 22.12 -2.65
N ALA A 191 -20.09 21.16 -2.86
CA ALA A 191 -19.43 20.90 -4.14
C ALA A 191 -19.77 19.50 -4.69
N PHE A 192 -20.24 18.59 -3.84
CA PHE A 192 -20.72 17.27 -4.23
C PHE A 192 -21.95 16.90 -3.39
N VAL A 193 -23.06 16.59 -4.06
CA VAL A 193 -24.37 16.39 -3.42
C VAL A 193 -24.99 15.09 -3.92
N ARG A 194 -25.62 14.35 -3.01
CA ARG A 194 -26.43 13.16 -3.30
C ARG A 194 -27.91 13.47 -3.04
N ILE A 195 -28.78 12.93 -3.88
CA ILE A 195 -30.24 13.08 -3.79
C ILE A 195 -30.86 11.69 -3.97
N ALA A 196 -31.36 11.11 -2.88
CA ALA A 196 -32.06 9.85 -2.89
C ALA A 196 -33.56 10.09 -3.15
N THR A 197 -34.10 9.50 -4.22
CA THR A 197 -35.50 9.72 -4.62
C THR A 197 -36.22 8.41 -4.95
N GLY A 198 -36.74 7.74 -3.93
CA GLY A 198 -37.26 6.39 -4.06
C GLY A 198 -36.13 5.43 -4.45
N PRO A 199 -36.27 4.58 -5.49
CA PRO A 199 -35.22 3.64 -5.89
C PRO A 199 -34.06 4.27 -6.68
N GLN A 200 -34.13 5.57 -7.01
CA GLN A 200 -33.13 6.25 -7.83
C GLN A 200 -32.23 7.17 -7.01
N GLU A 201 -30.93 6.99 -7.21
CA GLU A 201 -29.86 7.74 -6.57
C GLU A 201 -29.22 8.68 -7.59
N LEU A 202 -29.21 9.97 -7.26
CA LEU A 202 -28.64 11.01 -8.11
C LEU A 202 -27.48 11.67 -7.39
N PHE A 203 -26.40 11.91 -8.11
CA PHE A 203 -25.23 12.60 -7.63
C PHE A 203 -24.96 13.82 -8.51
N PHE A 204 -24.54 14.92 -7.91
CA PHE A 204 -24.20 16.16 -8.61
C PHE A 204 -22.86 16.66 -8.10
N ALA A 205 -21.88 16.79 -8.99
CA ALA A 205 -20.54 17.27 -8.68
C ALA A 205 -20.23 18.54 -9.48
N THR A 206 -19.67 19.53 -8.78
CA THR A 206 -19.08 20.72 -9.42
C THR A 206 -17.76 20.35 -10.09
N ASP A 207 -17.39 21.08 -11.12
CA ASP A 207 -16.07 20.95 -11.73
C ASP A 207 -14.96 21.39 -10.75
N LEU A 208 -14.08 20.46 -10.37
CA LEU A 208 -12.91 20.69 -9.51
C LEU A 208 -11.61 20.85 -10.32
N GLY A 209 -11.72 20.93 -11.64
CA GLY A 209 -10.59 20.94 -12.55
C GLY A 209 -10.02 19.54 -12.80
N LYS A 210 -8.94 19.51 -13.57
CA LYS A 210 -8.32 18.25 -13.98
C LYS A 210 -7.33 17.75 -12.92
N PRO A 211 -7.29 16.43 -12.64
CA PRO A 211 -6.23 15.86 -11.84
C PRO A 211 -4.90 15.93 -12.63
N ASP A 212 -3.93 16.73 -12.15
CA ASP A 212 -2.57 16.77 -12.73
C ASP A 212 -1.71 15.69 -12.07
N LEU A 213 -1.93 14.43 -12.45
CA LEU A 213 -1.19 13.29 -11.90
C LEU A 213 0.10 12.98 -12.65
N ALA A 214 0.20 13.40 -13.92
CA ALA A 214 1.31 13.05 -14.80
C ALA A 214 2.66 13.70 -14.38
N ASN A 215 2.61 14.77 -13.59
CA ASN A 215 3.79 15.53 -13.17
C ASN A 215 4.19 15.30 -11.71
N LEU A 216 3.54 14.36 -11.01
CA LEU A 216 3.76 14.15 -9.58
C LEU A 216 5.08 13.42 -9.32
N ASN A 217 5.87 13.98 -8.40
CA ASN A 217 7.21 13.46 -8.07
C ASN A 217 7.23 12.63 -6.78
N SER A 218 6.10 12.56 -6.05
CA SER A 218 6.01 11.82 -4.79
C SER A 218 4.58 11.38 -4.45
N ALA A 219 4.47 10.38 -3.57
CA ALA A 219 3.18 9.95 -3.03
C ALA A 219 2.50 11.05 -2.20
N ALA A 220 3.27 11.83 -1.44
CA ALA A 220 2.73 12.94 -0.66
C ALA A 220 2.06 14.02 -1.54
N GLU A 221 2.63 14.28 -2.72
CA GLU A 221 2.06 15.18 -3.72
C GLU A 221 0.77 14.60 -4.32
N PHE A 222 0.77 13.30 -4.63
CA PHE A 222 -0.43 12.59 -5.09
C PHE A 222 -1.60 12.72 -4.11
N PHE A 223 -1.39 12.36 -2.84
CA PHE A 223 -2.46 12.40 -1.84
C PHE A 223 -2.96 13.83 -1.56
N ARG A 224 -2.08 14.83 -1.66
CA ARG A 224 -2.46 16.24 -1.53
C ARG A 224 -3.34 16.72 -2.70
N SER A 225 -3.14 16.16 -3.89
CA SER A 225 -3.84 16.53 -5.12
C SER A 225 -5.02 15.60 -5.46
N PHE A 226 -5.48 14.78 -4.50
CA PHE A 226 -6.50 13.76 -4.74
C PHE A 226 -7.93 14.31 -4.90
N SER A 227 -8.22 15.52 -4.43
CA SER A 227 -9.58 16.08 -4.37
C SER A 227 -10.39 16.05 -5.68
N PRO A 228 -9.82 16.30 -6.88
CA PRO A 228 -10.56 16.20 -8.13
C PRO A 228 -11.10 14.79 -8.44
N LEU A 229 -10.52 13.73 -7.85
CA LEU A 229 -10.95 12.34 -8.07
C LEU A 229 -12.11 11.92 -7.15
N ILE A 230 -12.43 12.67 -6.09
CA ILE A 230 -13.35 12.23 -5.04
C ILE A 230 -14.73 11.86 -5.60
N ALA A 231 -15.33 12.72 -6.41
CA ALA A 231 -16.67 12.49 -6.92
C ALA A 231 -16.75 11.22 -7.77
N SER A 232 -15.80 11.04 -8.69
CA SER A 232 -15.72 9.90 -9.60
C SER A 232 -15.37 8.61 -8.85
N MET A 233 -14.39 8.64 -7.94
CA MET A 233 -14.04 7.49 -7.11
C MET A 233 -15.20 7.01 -6.23
N VAL A 234 -15.85 7.94 -5.51
CA VAL A 234 -17.00 7.61 -4.65
C VAL A 234 -18.17 7.07 -5.48
N PHE A 235 -18.48 7.71 -6.61
CA PHE A 235 -19.58 7.28 -7.46
C PHE A 235 -19.33 5.91 -8.09
N VAL A 236 -18.13 5.67 -8.65
CA VAL A 236 -17.80 4.40 -9.30
C VAL A 236 -17.78 3.26 -8.28
N ARG A 237 -17.19 3.47 -7.10
CA ARG A 237 -17.24 2.49 -5.99
C ARG A 237 -18.69 2.14 -5.63
N TYR A 238 -19.53 3.16 -5.47
CA TYR A 238 -20.95 3.01 -5.15
C TYR A 238 -21.71 2.26 -6.23
N ALA A 239 -21.52 2.61 -7.50
CA ALA A 239 -22.22 2.05 -8.64
C ALA A 239 -21.81 0.60 -8.94
N ALA A 240 -20.50 0.31 -8.85
CA ALA A 240 -19.96 -1.01 -9.15
C ALA A 240 -20.21 -2.02 -8.02
N GLY A 241 -20.20 -1.56 -6.76
CA GLY A 241 -20.31 -2.44 -5.59
C GLY A 241 -19.33 -3.61 -5.66
N GLU A 242 -19.81 -4.83 -5.38
CA GLU A 242 -18.98 -6.04 -5.46
C GLU A 242 -18.50 -6.38 -6.88
N SER A 243 -19.08 -5.80 -7.93
CA SER A 243 -18.64 -6.04 -9.31
C SER A 243 -17.42 -5.20 -9.71
N GLY A 244 -17.05 -4.20 -8.89
CA GLY A 244 -15.75 -3.53 -8.98
C GLY A 244 -14.67 -4.27 -8.21
N TRP A 245 -13.40 -4.07 -8.57
CA TRP A 245 -12.26 -4.58 -7.82
C TRP A 245 -12.24 -4.01 -6.41
N HIS A 246 -12.26 -4.88 -5.41
CA HIS A 246 -12.15 -4.54 -4.00
C HIS A 246 -11.23 -5.52 -3.27
N ALA A 247 -10.62 -5.06 -2.19
CA ALA A 247 -9.88 -5.91 -1.28
C ALA A 247 -10.87 -6.69 -0.38
N PRO A 248 -10.57 -7.94 0.00
CA PRO A 248 -11.44 -8.72 0.89
C PRO A 248 -11.41 -8.23 2.35
N ALA A 249 -10.39 -7.46 2.72
CA ALA A 249 -10.16 -6.90 4.04
C ALA A 249 -9.10 -5.77 3.96
N HIS A 250 -9.05 -4.93 4.98
CA HIS A 250 -8.05 -3.88 5.13
C HIS A 250 -7.01 -4.25 6.19
N TYR A 251 -5.79 -3.75 6.03
CA TYR A 251 -4.66 -4.14 6.87
C TYR A 251 -3.81 -2.95 7.28
N ALA A 252 -3.24 -3.03 8.49
CA ALA A 252 -2.32 -2.03 9.00
C ALA A 252 -1.16 -2.67 9.81
N ASN A 253 -0.02 -1.97 9.88
CA ASN A 253 1.14 -2.40 10.68
C ASN A 253 2.10 -1.25 10.98
N LEU A 254 2.72 -1.30 12.16
CA LEU A 254 3.90 -0.51 12.48
C LEU A 254 5.16 -1.35 12.27
N THR A 255 6.01 -0.97 11.32
CA THR A 255 7.35 -1.54 11.15
C THR A 255 8.36 -0.75 11.98
N ILE A 256 9.28 -1.45 12.65
CA ILE A 256 10.37 -0.80 13.39
C ILE A 256 11.71 -1.28 12.82
N ASP A 257 12.44 -0.36 12.21
CA ASP A 257 13.64 -0.64 11.43
C ASP A 257 14.90 -0.74 12.31
N ASP A 258 15.93 -1.41 11.80
CA ASP A 258 17.24 -1.68 12.44
C ASP A 258 17.25 -2.55 13.70
N VAL A 259 16.08 -2.93 14.22
CA VAL A 259 15.96 -3.58 15.53
C VAL A 259 16.53 -5.01 15.53
N TRP A 260 17.32 -5.33 16.55
CA TRP A 260 17.60 -6.71 16.95
C TRP A 260 17.21 -6.93 18.41
N LEU A 261 17.03 -8.19 18.79
CA LEU A 261 16.35 -8.55 20.04
C LEU A 261 17.26 -8.37 21.26
N THR A 262 17.31 -7.14 21.77
CA THR A 262 17.88 -6.75 23.08
C THR A 262 16.87 -5.84 23.78
N GLN A 263 16.77 -5.93 25.11
CA GLN A 263 15.72 -5.25 25.88
C GLN A 263 16.32 -4.29 26.91
N PRO A 264 16.07 -2.96 26.81
CA PRO A 264 15.51 -2.26 25.64
C PRO A 264 16.52 -2.15 24.49
N TYR A 265 16.02 -2.01 23.25
CA TYR A 265 16.81 -1.63 22.09
C TYR A 265 16.80 -0.11 21.93
N GLY A 266 17.82 0.56 22.47
CA GLY A 266 17.87 2.02 22.52
C GLY A 266 16.74 2.58 23.37
N HIS A 267 15.86 3.40 22.76
CA HIS A 267 14.64 3.90 23.41
C HIS A 267 13.43 2.98 23.26
N LEU A 268 13.55 1.89 22.49
CA LEU A 268 12.47 0.93 22.30
C LEU A 268 12.47 -0.12 23.41
N ASP A 269 11.47 -0.06 24.28
CA ASP A 269 11.17 -1.08 25.26
C ASP A 269 10.03 -1.99 24.75
N PHE A 270 10.31 -3.26 24.49
CA PHE A 270 9.31 -4.18 23.91
C PHE A 270 8.13 -4.42 24.87
N GLN A 271 8.35 -4.52 26.18
CA GLN A 271 7.25 -4.70 27.12
C GLN A 271 6.30 -3.49 27.14
N SER A 272 6.85 -2.28 27.16
CA SER A 272 6.07 -1.04 27.15
C SER A 272 5.29 -0.88 25.85
N LEU A 273 5.90 -1.21 24.70
CA LEU A 273 5.20 -1.19 23.41
C LEU A 273 4.10 -2.26 23.34
N LEU A 274 4.32 -3.44 23.92
CA LEU A 274 3.30 -4.48 24.01
C LEU A 274 2.05 -4.00 24.76
N GLU A 275 2.23 -3.33 25.90
CA GLU A 275 1.12 -2.77 26.68
C GLU A 275 0.28 -1.77 25.86
N GLU A 276 0.94 -0.91 25.08
CA GLU A 276 0.24 0.01 24.19
C GLU A 276 -0.45 -0.73 23.03
N MET A 277 0.17 -1.76 22.46
CA MET A 277 -0.42 -2.60 21.41
C MET A 277 -1.66 -3.36 21.87
N GLU A 278 -1.66 -3.87 23.10
CA GLU A 278 -2.82 -4.54 23.69
C GLU A 278 -3.97 -3.57 23.95
N LYS A 279 -3.64 -2.37 24.45
CA LYS A 279 -4.61 -1.33 24.79
C LYS A 279 -5.25 -0.66 23.57
N HIS A 280 -4.44 -0.34 22.56
CA HIS A 280 -4.87 0.39 21.36
C HIS A 280 -5.16 -0.53 20.16
N ASN A 281 -4.98 -1.84 20.34
CA ASN A 281 -5.21 -2.87 19.33
C ASN A 281 -4.42 -2.65 18.03
N PHE A 282 -3.09 -2.67 18.10
CA PHE A 282 -2.23 -2.68 16.92
C PHE A 282 -1.18 -3.80 16.95
N HIS A 283 -0.39 -3.90 15.89
CA HIS A 283 0.64 -4.92 15.70
C HIS A 283 1.93 -4.26 15.17
N ALA A 284 3.07 -4.72 15.67
CA ALA A 284 4.39 -4.26 15.25
C ALA A 284 5.22 -5.37 14.58
N THR A 285 5.84 -5.05 13.45
CA THR A 285 6.85 -5.92 12.81
C THR A 285 8.24 -5.35 13.07
N LEU A 286 9.14 -6.14 13.63
CA LEU A 286 10.54 -5.75 13.76
C LEU A 286 11.27 -6.09 12.45
N ALA A 287 11.80 -5.08 11.77
CA ALA A 287 12.61 -5.27 10.57
C ALA A 287 14.03 -5.69 10.99
N PHE A 288 14.22 -7.00 11.09
CA PHE A 288 15.42 -7.57 11.71
C PHE A 288 16.55 -7.70 10.70
N ILE A 289 17.73 -7.18 11.06
CA ILE A 289 18.95 -7.31 10.26
C ILE A 289 19.52 -8.74 10.41
N PRO A 290 19.54 -9.58 9.36
CA PRO A 290 19.97 -10.98 9.46
C PRO A 290 21.38 -11.19 10.03
N TRP A 291 22.30 -10.23 9.89
CA TRP A 291 23.62 -10.26 10.52
C TRP A 291 23.54 -10.44 12.05
N ASN A 292 22.43 -10.08 12.71
CA ASN A 292 22.23 -10.23 14.14
C ASN A 292 21.64 -11.59 14.59
N PHE A 293 21.46 -12.56 13.68
CA PHE A 293 20.72 -13.82 13.92
C PHE A 293 21.13 -14.66 15.15
N ASP A 294 22.37 -14.52 15.62
CA ASP A 294 22.99 -15.29 16.71
C ASP A 294 23.27 -14.45 17.97
N ARG A 295 22.69 -13.25 18.07
CA ARG A 295 23.00 -12.29 19.14
C ARG A 295 21.85 -12.00 20.11
N SER A 296 20.63 -12.37 19.76
CA SER A 296 19.41 -12.07 20.53
C SER A 296 19.48 -12.48 22.00
N GLU A 297 18.98 -11.61 22.89
CA GLU A 297 18.91 -11.80 24.34
C GLU A 297 17.64 -12.55 24.76
N GLN A 298 17.71 -13.32 25.84
CA GLN A 298 16.61 -14.20 26.27
C GLN A 298 15.35 -13.43 26.66
N ASP A 299 15.47 -12.29 27.32
CA ASP A 299 14.31 -11.50 27.77
C ASP A 299 13.52 -10.95 26.57
N ALA A 300 14.21 -10.39 25.58
CA ALA A 300 13.59 -9.96 24.33
C ALA A 300 12.99 -11.14 23.55
N ILE A 301 13.68 -12.29 23.49
CA ILE A 301 13.13 -13.51 22.86
C ILE A 301 11.83 -13.94 23.54
N ALA A 302 11.78 -13.92 24.87
CA ALA A 302 10.60 -14.34 25.63
C ALA A 302 9.38 -13.46 25.27
N ILE A 303 9.53 -12.13 25.33
CA ILE A 303 8.46 -11.18 24.98
C ILE A 303 7.95 -11.42 23.56
N ILE A 304 8.84 -11.47 22.56
CA ILE A 304 8.40 -11.59 21.16
C ILE A 304 7.78 -12.96 20.88
N ARG A 305 8.35 -14.04 21.44
CA ARG A 305 7.87 -15.41 21.22
C ARG A 305 6.52 -15.68 21.87
N GLU A 306 6.24 -15.09 23.02
CA GLU A 306 4.99 -15.29 23.77
C GLU A 306 3.83 -14.44 23.22
N HIS A 307 4.14 -13.39 22.45
CA HIS A 307 3.17 -12.46 21.89
C HIS A 307 3.16 -12.38 20.33
N PRO A 308 3.05 -13.51 19.61
CA PRO A 308 3.07 -13.53 18.13
C PRO A 308 1.85 -12.85 17.49
N HIS A 309 0.81 -12.56 18.27
CA HIS A 309 -0.36 -11.81 17.84
C HIS A 309 -0.11 -10.28 17.84
N ARG A 310 0.92 -9.80 18.53
CA ARG A 310 1.32 -8.38 18.57
C ARG A 310 2.67 -8.11 17.91
N TYR A 311 3.55 -9.10 17.89
CA TYR A 311 4.86 -9.00 17.25
C TYR A 311 5.03 -9.98 16.09
N SER A 312 5.70 -9.51 15.06
CA SER A 312 6.26 -10.33 13.99
C SER A 312 7.66 -9.84 13.62
N ILE A 313 8.39 -10.64 12.85
CA ILE A 313 9.75 -10.34 12.39
C ILE A 313 9.76 -10.37 10.86
N SER A 314 10.38 -9.38 10.22
CA SER A 314 10.68 -9.38 8.78
C SER A 314 12.19 -9.25 8.53
N ILE A 315 12.60 -9.32 7.26
CA ILE A 315 14.00 -9.22 6.85
C ILE A 315 14.34 -7.77 6.56
N HIS A 316 15.40 -7.24 7.18
CA HIS A 316 15.95 -5.92 6.87
C HIS A 316 17.35 -6.01 6.25
N GLY A 317 17.39 -6.24 4.93
CA GLY A 317 18.63 -6.48 4.19
C GLY A 317 19.28 -7.82 4.53
N ASN A 318 20.59 -7.82 4.78
CA ASN A 318 21.36 -8.96 5.28
C ASN A 318 22.46 -8.52 6.25
N ASN A 319 23.41 -7.72 5.78
CA ASN A 319 24.51 -7.10 6.52
C ASN A 319 24.21 -5.65 6.94
N HIS A 320 23.29 -4.97 6.24
CA HIS A 320 23.00 -3.54 6.45
C HIS A 320 24.27 -2.68 6.37
N ASP A 321 25.00 -2.79 5.25
CA ASP A 321 26.32 -2.19 5.03
C ASP A 321 26.31 -0.96 4.11
N HIS A 322 25.16 -0.30 3.96
CA HIS A 322 24.87 0.87 3.09
C HIS A 322 24.95 0.61 1.57
N THR A 323 25.71 -0.38 1.13
CA THR A 323 25.95 -0.73 -0.28
C THR A 323 25.56 -2.20 -0.54
N GLU A 324 24.42 -2.58 0.04
CA GLU A 324 24.08 -3.98 0.21
C GLU A 324 23.65 -4.67 -1.09
N PHE A 325 23.07 -3.93 -2.02
CA PHE A 325 22.64 -4.48 -3.30
C PHE A 325 23.21 -3.72 -4.50
N PHE A 326 24.08 -2.74 -4.25
CA PHE A 326 24.66 -1.88 -5.28
C PHE A 326 26.06 -1.39 -4.86
N ARG A 327 26.78 -0.79 -5.81
CA ARG A 327 28.03 -0.06 -5.59
C ARG A 327 27.87 1.37 -6.04
N ASP A 328 28.26 2.30 -5.19
CA ASP A 328 28.44 3.69 -5.61
C ASP A 328 29.75 3.81 -6.41
N THR A 329 29.71 4.52 -7.52
CA THR A 329 30.85 4.82 -8.39
C THR A 329 31.39 6.23 -8.10
N ASP A 330 32.63 6.50 -8.49
CA ASP A 330 33.31 7.78 -8.20
C ASP A 330 32.59 9.01 -8.78
N ASP A 331 31.75 8.82 -9.79
CA ASP A 331 30.92 9.85 -10.41
C ASP A 331 29.56 10.05 -9.72
N GLY A 332 29.35 9.43 -8.55
CA GLY A 332 28.15 9.56 -7.73
C GLY A 332 26.96 8.73 -8.19
N ARG A 333 27.12 7.87 -9.22
CA ARG A 333 26.08 6.93 -9.63
C ARG A 333 26.09 5.67 -8.76
N SER A 334 24.98 4.96 -8.74
CA SER A 334 24.88 3.63 -8.12
C SER A 334 24.65 2.58 -9.18
N THR A 335 25.46 1.52 -9.15
CA THR A 335 25.37 0.40 -10.07
C THR A 335 24.96 -0.87 -9.33
N PRO A 336 24.06 -1.69 -9.87
CA PRO A 336 23.70 -2.97 -9.27
C PRO A 336 24.95 -3.85 -9.08
N LEU A 337 24.95 -4.72 -8.06
CA LEU A 337 25.94 -5.79 -7.97
C LEU A 337 25.74 -6.82 -9.08
N THR A 338 26.70 -7.75 -9.25
CA THR A 338 26.48 -8.85 -10.20
C THR A 338 25.35 -9.77 -9.73
N ASP A 339 24.75 -10.48 -10.67
CA ASP A 339 23.67 -11.44 -10.40
C ASP A 339 24.08 -12.49 -9.34
N GLU A 340 25.32 -12.98 -9.38
CA GLU A 340 25.85 -13.93 -8.40
C GLU A 340 25.95 -13.32 -7.00
N GLU A 341 26.38 -12.07 -6.91
CA GLU A 341 26.51 -11.36 -5.64
C GLU A 341 25.15 -11.05 -5.02
N LEU A 342 24.20 -10.57 -5.84
CA LEU A 342 22.81 -10.34 -5.41
C LEU A 342 22.19 -11.63 -4.89
N ALA A 343 22.33 -12.72 -5.67
CA ALA A 343 21.81 -14.02 -5.29
C ALA A 343 22.46 -14.54 -4.01
N ALA A 344 23.78 -14.43 -3.87
CA ALA A 344 24.50 -14.86 -2.67
C ALA A 344 24.05 -14.10 -1.42
N ARG A 345 23.87 -12.77 -1.50
CA ARG A 345 23.42 -11.94 -0.37
C ARG A 345 21.99 -12.28 0.05
N LEU A 346 21.07 -12.44 -0.92
CA LEU A 346 19.69 -12.82 -0.63
C LEU A 346 19.56 -14.23 -0.05
N LYS A 347 20.33 -15.21 -0.56
CA LYS A 347 20.38 -16.56 0.01
C LYS A 347 20.93 -16.54 1.44
N GLN A 348 22.01 -15.80 1.67
CA GLN A 348 22.61 -15.67 3.00
C GLN A 348 21.65 -15.02 4.00
N ALA A 349 20.89 -14.00 3.58
CA ALA A 349 19.85 -13.38 4.41
C ALA A 349 18.86 -14.43 4.92
N VAL A 350 18.29 -15.24 4.02
CA VAL A 350 17.34 -16.31 4.37
C VAL A 350 18.02 -17.35 5.25
N ALA A 351 19.23 -17.81 4.91
CA ALA A 351 19.94 -18.81 5.69
C ALA A 351 20.22 -18.35 7.13
N ARG A 352 20.60 -17.08 7.32
CA ARG A 352 20.76 -16.47 8.65
C ARG A 352 19.43 -16.37 9.40
N MET A 353 18.34 -15.98 8.73
CA MET A 353 17.03 -15.92 9.36
C MET A 353 16.47 -17.30 9.74
N GLU A 354 16.78 -18.35 8.98
CA GLU A 354 16.46 -19.72 9.40
C GLU A 354 17.29 -20.14 10.64
N GLN A 355 18.55 -19.72 10.75
CA GLN A 355 19.35 -19.92 11.97
C GLN A 355 18.76 -19.14 13.15
N PHE A 356 18.30 -17.90 12.94
CA PHE A 356 17.58 -17.13 13.94
C PHE A 356 16.33 -17.88 14.42
N ARG A 357 15.49 -18.37 13.49
CA ARG A 357 14.28 -19.15 13.81
C ARG A 357 14.61 -20.39 14.63
N MET A 358 15.63 -21.16 14.24
CA MET A 358 16.04 -22.36 14.98
C MET A 358 16.56 -22.04 16.39
N ARG A 359 17.25 -20.92 16.57
CA ARG A 359 17.84 -20.52 17.87
C ARG A 359 16.83 -19.93 18.83
N THR A 360 15.85 -19.19 18.31
CA THR A 360 14.89 -18.42 19.12
C THR A 360 13.51 -19.07 19.20
N SER A 361 13.19 -19.97 18.27
CA SER A 361 11.83 -20.47 18.00
C SER A 361 10.83 -19.38 17.60
N ILE A 362 11.31 -18.23 17.14
CA ILE A 362 10.49 -17.14 16.62
C ILE A 362 10.42 -17.26 15.09
N SER A 363 9.20 -17.27 14.56
CA SER A 363 8.96 -17.24 13.11
C SER A 363 9.32 -15.89 12.52
N TYR A 364 9.63 -15.86 11.22
CA TYR A 364 9.86 -14.62 10.49
C TYR A 364 9.20 -14.69 9.12
N ASP A 365 8.85 -13.53 8.59
CA ASP A 365 8.28 -13.36 7.28
C ASP A 365 9.41 -13.16 6.26
N ARG A 366 9.36 -13.89 5.13
CA ARG A 366 10.27 -13.67 3.98
C ARG A 366 9.85 -12.43 3.20
N PHE A 367 9.73 -11.33 3.90
CA PHE A 367 9.32 -10.03 3.43
C PHE A 367 10.47 -9.06 3.68
N MET A 368 10.89 -8.32 2.66
CA MET A 368 12.07 -7.45 2.73
C MET A 368 11.67 -6.00 3.01
N ILE A 369 12.31 -5.40 3.99
CA ILE A 369 12.41 -3.96 4.13
C ILE A 369 13.84 -3.60 3.72
N PHE A 370 14.01 -2.76 2.70
CA PHE A 370 15.35 -2.46 2.23
C PHE A 370 16.04 -1.41 3.12
N PRO A 371 17.26 -1.66 3.60
CA PRO A 371 18.09 -0.65 4.24
C PRO A 371 18.20 0.62 3.39
N HIS A 372 17.93 1.77 4.00
CA HIS A 372 17.95 3.09 3.34
C HIS A 372 17.05 3.20 2.12
N GLU A 373 16.07 2.30 1.96
CA GLU A 373 15.14 2.23 0.85
C GLU A 373 15.77 2.03 -0.54
N ARG A 374 17.05 1.66 -0.59
CA ARG A 374 17.81 1.57 -1.85
C ARG A 374 17.97 0.13 -2.30
N PHE A 375 17.51 -0.14 -3.51
CA PHE A 375 17.61 -1.45 -4.14
C PHE A 375 17.61 -1.33 -5.68
N PRO A 376 18.36 -2.18 -6.40
CA PRO A 376 18.18 -2.35 -7.84
C PRO A 376 17.01 -3.26 -8.22
N SER A 377 16.47 -3.07 -9.42
CA SER A 377 15.37 -3.87 -10.00
C SER A 377 15.69 -5.36 -10.00
N ALA A 378 16.92 -5.73 -10.39
CA ALA A 378 17.36 -7.13 -10.45
C ALA A 378 17.25 -7.87 -9.10
N THR A 379 17.32 -7.14 -7.98
CA THR A 379 17.16 -7.71 -6.64
C THR A 379 15.77 -8.29 -6.44
N LEU A 380 14.73 -7.61 -6.95
CA LEU A 380 13.34 -8.08 -6.85
C LEU A 380 13.11 -9.37 -7.63
N ARG A 381 13.74 -9.52 -8.80
CA ARG A 381 13.72 -10.77 -9.58
C ARG A 381 14.30 -11.93 -8.76
N PHE A 382 15.47 -11.74 -8.14
CA PHE A 382 16.07 -12.78 -7.29
C PHE A 382 15.26 -13.07 -6.03
N MET A 383 14.66 -12.05 -5.43
CA MET A 383 13.74 -12.24 -4.30
C MET A 383 12.54 -13.12 -4.69
N LYS A 384 11.91 -12.84 -5.84
CA LYS A 384 10.86 -13.70 -6.41
C LYS A 384 11.34 -15.14 -6.55
N ARG A 385 12.52 -15.32 -7.16
CA ARG A 385 13.15 -16.64 -7.35
C ARG A 385 13.40 -17.39 -6.04
N PHE A 386 13.80 -16.70 -4.97
CA PHE A 386 14.07 -17.30 -3.66
C PHE A 386 12.87 -17.29 -2.71
N ASN A 387 11.65 -17.18 -3.26
CA ASN A 387 10.39 -17.27 -2.53
C ASN A 387 10.25 -16.25 -1.39
N TYR A 388 10.75 -15.03 -1.60
CA TYR A 388 10.28 -13.88 -0.83
C TYR A 388 8.85 -13.55 -1.25
N VAL A 389 8.05 -13.06 -0.32
CA VAL A 389 6.60 -12.83 -0.53
C VAL A 389 6.25 -11.35 -0.75
N GLY A 390 7.20 -10.44 -0.53
CA GLY A 390 7.05 -9.02 -0.85
C GLY A 390 8.15 -8.15 -0.29
N MET A 391 8.02 -6.86 -0.55
CA MET A 391 8.85 -5.80 0.02
C MET A 391 8.03 -4.59 0.44
N ALA A 392 8.55 -3.77 1.37
CA ALA A 392 7.97 -2.48 1.68
C ALA A 392 9.02 -1.40 1.96
N ASN A 393 8.82 -0.21 1.37
CA ASN A 393 9.62 1.02 1.52
C ASN A 393 8.70 2.23 1.31
N GLU A 394 9.11 3.44 1.68
CA GLU A 394 8.45 4.67 1.26
C GLU A 394 8.65 4.91 -0.25
N ASN A 395 9.89 4.83 -0.73
CA ASN A 395 10.20 4.83 -2.16
C ASN A 395 10.24 3.40 -2.75
N LEU A 396 9.35 3.16 -3.72
CA LEU A 396 9.23 1.88 -4.42
C LEU A 396 9.99 1.83 -5.76
N VAL A 397 10.65 2.92 -6.16
CA VAL A 397 11.39 2.99 -7.43
C VAL A 397 12.81 2.44 -7.23
N PRO A 398 13.21 1.37 -7.96
CA PRO A 398 14.57 0.89 -7.91
C PRO A 398 15.58 1.96 -8.37
N ILE A 399 16.78 1.96 -7.80
CA ILE A 399 17.81 2.98 -8.07
C ILE A 399 18.28 3.03 -9.54
N ASP A 400 18.08 1.95 -10.29
CA ASP A 400 18.44 1.78 -11.69
C ASP A 400 17.25 1.94 -12.65
N ARG A 401 16.11 2.42 -12.15
CA ARG A 401 14.87 2.63 -12.90
C ARG A 401 14.36 4.06 -12.74
N GLN A 402 13.47 4.44 -13.66
CA GLN A 402 12.69 5.67 -13.55
C GLN A 402 11.32 5.36 -12.95
N GLN A 403 10.74 6.35 -12.27
CA GLN A 403 9.35 6.28 -11.86
C GLN A 403 8.46 6.09 -13.10
N PRO A 404 7.49 5.15 -13.07
CA PRO A 404 6.50 5.05 -14.13
C PRO A 404 5.71 6.36 -14.26
N ALA A 405 5.45 6.80 -15.50
CA ALA A 405 4.59 7.97 -15.78
C ALA A 405 3.08 7.65 -15.69
N ASP A 406 2.74 6.52 -15.08
CA ASP A 406 1.39 5.96 -15.01
C ASP A 406 0.77 6.26 -13.65
N ASP A 407 -0.42 6.86 -13.63
CA ASP A 407 -1.18 7.21 -12.44
C ASP A 407 -1.44 5.97 -11.54
N ALA A 408 -1.52 4.79 -12.15
CA ALA A 408 -1.65 3.51 -11.48
C ALA A 408 -0.51 3.24 -10.47
N PHE A 409 0.66 3.87 -10.63
CA PHE A 409 1.78 3.74 -9.70
C PHE A 409 1.47 4.28 -8.29
N PHE A 410 0.67 5.34 -8.20
CA PHE A 410 0.24 5.89 -6.91
C PHE A 410 -1.11 5.35 -6.47
N LEU A 411 -2.00 5.05 -7.42
CA LEU A 411 -3.34 4.52 -7.13
C LEU A 411 -3.31 3.10 -6.58
N HIS A 412 -2.34 2.27 -6.97
CA HIS A 412 -2.23 0.89 -6.50
C HIS A 412 -1.03 0.69 -5.57
N SER A 413 -1.31 0.47 -4.29
CA SER A 413 -0.39 -0.17 -3.35
C SER A 413 -1.14 -1.35 -2.71
N PRO A 414 -0.71 -2.61 -2.86
CA PRO A 414 0.55 -3.10 -3.44
C PRO A 414 0.66 -2.87 -4.95
N THR A 415 1.89 -2.69 -5.43
CA THR A 415 2.21 -2.60 -6.85
C THR A 415 3.15 -3.72 -7.32
N THR A 416 3.13 -4.02 -8.62
CA THR A 416 3.99 -5.03 -9.26
C THR A 416 4.70 -4.48 -10.51
N PHE A 417 4.86 -3.15 -10.62
CA PHE A 417 5.52 -2.49 -11.76
C PHE A 417 6.94 -2.98 -12.02
N PHE A 418 7.66 -3.39 -10.98
CA PHE A 418 9.04 -3.85 -11.08
C PHE A 418 9.12 -5.37 -10.88
N GLU A 419 9.60 -6.09 -11.90
CA GLU A 419 9.82 -7.55 -11.92
C GLU A 419 8.60 -8.45 -11.60
N ASN A 420 7.37 -7.91 -11.68
CA ASN A 420 6.13 -8.54 -11.22
C ASN A 420 6.21 -9.04 -9.76
N PHE A 421 6.95 -8.31 -8.93
CA PHE A 421 7.14 -8.60 -7.51
C PHE A 421 6.38 -7.58 -6.65
N PRO A 422 5.65 -8.01 -5.60
CA PRO A 422 4.82 -7.11 -4.82
C PRO A 422 5.64 -6.15 -3.95
N GLY A 423 5.45 -4.86 -4.18
CA GLY A 423 5.96 -3.76 -3.37
C GLY A 423 4.84 -2.98 -2.70
N VAL A 424 4.95 -2.74 -1.41
CA VAL A 424 3.97 -1.99 -0.60
C VAL A 424 4.59 -0.70 -0.08
N ARG A 425 3.87 0.41 -0.19
CA ARG A 425 4.36 1.69 0.29
C ARG A 425 4.31 1.74 1.82
N ARG A 426 5.32 2.35 2.44
CA ARG A 426 5.31 2.72 3.87
C ARG A 426 5.25 4.23 4.05
N TYR A 427 4.78 4.65 5.21
CA TYR A 427 4.69 6.05 5.63
C TYR A 427 5.52 6.27 6.89
N SER A 428 6.36 7.29 6.90
CA SER A 428 7.17 7.61 8.08
C SER A 428 6.27 8.01 9.25
N ALA A 429 6.39 7.33 10.39
CA ALA A 429 5.78 7.78 11.63
C ALA A 429 6.63 8.85 12.34
N GLU A 430 7.89 9.01 11.93
CA GLU A 430 8.90 9.84 12.60
C GLU A 430 8.89 11.30 12.12
N GLU A 431 8.41 11.54 10.91
CA GLU A 431 8.17 12.89 10.40
C GLU A 431 7.05 13.58 11.19
N ALA A 432 6.83 14.88 10.92
CA ALA A 432 5.67 15.57 11.49
C ALA A 432 4.40 14.72 11.30
N ALA A 433 3.48 14.75 12.27
CA ALA A 433 2.33 13.84 12.35
C ALA A 433 1.74 13.54 10.96
N VAL A 434 1.68 12.24 10.60
CA VAL A 434 1.21 11.80 9.29
C VAL A 434 -0.16 12.42 9.03
N PRO A 435 -0.35 13.15 7.92
CA PRO A 435 -1.62 13.84 7.71
C PRO A 435 -2.79 12.85 7.64
N GLU A 436 -3.83 13.09 8.44
CA GLU A 436 -5.04 12.25 8.50
C GLU A 436 -5.67 12.01 7.13
N TYR A 437 -5.69 13.04 6.26
CA TYR A 437 -6.22 12.92 4.90
C TYR A 437 -5.46 11.90 4.07
N LEU A 438 -4.13 11.78 4.25
CA LEU A 438 -3.31 10.83 3.51
C LEU A 438 -3.67 9.41 3.92
N VAL A 439 -3.73 9.16 5.23
CA VAL A 439 -4.07 7.84 5.79
C VAL A 439 -5.46 7.41 5.32
N ALA A 440 -6.43 8.33 5.34
CA ALA A 440 -7.79 8.02 4.93
C ALA A 440 -7.96 7.82 3.42
N ILE A 441 -7.23 8.57 2.57
CA ILE A 441 -7.24 8.32 1.12
C ILE A 441 -6.58 6.98 0.82
N ALA A 442 -5.45 6.66 1.46
CA ALA A 442 -4.80 5.35 1.29
C ALA A 442 -5.74 4.21 1.72
N ALA A 443 -6.44 4.36 2.84
CA ALA A 443 -7.40 3.37 3.32
C ALA A 443 -8.62 3.24 2.38
N PHE A 444 -9.15 4.35 1.88
CA PHE A 444 -10.22 4.37 0.88
C PHE A 444 -9.82 3.72 -0.46
N LEU A 445 -8.55 3.87 -0.84
CA LEU A 445 -7.92 3.16 -1.96
C LEU A 445 -7.47 1.75 -1.59
N GLU A 446 -7.91 1.22 -0.44
CA GLU A 446 -7.64 -0.14 0.03
C GLU A 446 -6.14 -0.49 0.06
N HIS A 447 -5.28 0.52 0.28
CA HIS A 447 -3.84 0.30 0.47
C HIS A 447 -3.62 -0.30 1.85
N PRO A 448 -2.76 -1.32 1.99
CA PRO A 448 -2.26 -1.70 3.30
C PRO A 448 -1.56 -0.49 3.96
N LEU A 449 -1.98 -0.14 5.17
CA LEU A 449 -1.45 1.00 5.91
C LEU A 449 -0.19 0.59 6.68
N LEU A 450 0.97 0.69 6.02
CA LEU A 450 2.26 0.39 6.63
C LEU A 450 2.94 1.67 7.11
N PHE A 451 3.30 1.71 8.39
CA PHE A 451 4.09 2.79 8.98
C PHE A 451 5.49 2.30 9.30
N TYR A 452 6.47 3.19 9.32
CA TYR A 452 7.81 2.85 9.78
C TYR A 452 8.35 3.84 10.80
N ALA A 453 9.14 3.34 11.73
CA ALA A 453 9.88 4.12 12.72
C ALA A 453 11.21 3.43 13.06
N HIS A 454 12.10 4.15 13.72
CA HIS A 454 13.29 3.63 14.37
C HIS A 454 13.14 3.78 15.89
N HIS A 455 14.06 3.18 16.65
CA HIS A 455 14.01 3.24 18.12
C HIS A 455 13.96 4.68 18.67
N ALA A 456 14.59 5.65 17.99
CA ALA A 456 14.62 7.05 18.40
C ALA A 456 13.24 7.70 18.47
N TYR A 457 12.27 7.23 17.67
CA TYR A 457 10.89 7.68 17.73
C TYR A 457 10.26 7.50 19.12
N PHE A 458 10.66 6.45 19.83
CA PHE A 458 10.16 6.07 21.14
C PHE A 458 10.85 6.78 22.30
N ALA A 459 11.75 7.75 22.03
CA ALA A 459 12.43 8.53 23.08
C ALA A 459 11.47 9.30 24.01
N ARG A 460 10.23 9.54 23.57
CA ARG A 460 9.17 10.18 24.38
C ARG A 460 8.19 9.19 25.02
N GLY A 461 8.43 7.88 24.88
CA GLY A 461 7.58 6.81 25.40
C GLY A 461 7.05 5.88 24.32
N ALA A 462 6.54 4.71 24.73
CA ALA A 462 5.96 3.72 23.83
C ALA A 462 4.65 4.19 23.16
N ASN A 463 3.94 5.12 23.81
CA ASN A 463 2.62 5.60 23.41
C ASN A 463 2.63 6.61 22.23
N VAL A 464 3.80 6.95 21.70
CA VAL A 464 3.96 7.99 20.66
C VAL A 464 3.17 7.71 19.38
N PHE A 465 2.89 6.44 19.08
CA PHE A 465 2.14 6.02 17.89
C PHE A 465 0.61 5.91 18.12
N ASN A 466 0.14 5.98 19.36
CA ASN A 466 -1.24 5.64 19.71
C ASN A 466 -2.27 6.53 18.99
N ALA A 467 -1.98 7.82 18.80
CA ALA A 467 -2.90 8.73 18.12
C ALA A 467 -3.16 8.30 16.67
N THR A 468 -2.14 7.81 15.97
CA THR A 468 -2.26 7.29 14.61
C THR A 468 -3.10 6.00 14.60
N VAL A 469 -2.87 5.11 15.58
CA VAL A 469 -3.62 3.86 15.73
C VAL A 469 -5.10 4.16 16.00
N ASP A 470 -5.39 5.05 16.95
CA ASP A 470 -6.75 5.43 17.33
C ASP A 470 -7.50 6.05 16.15
N PHE A 471 -6.81 6.88 15.35
CA PHE A 471 -7.37 7.44 14.13
C PHE A 471 -7.72 6.36 13.10
N ILE A 472 -6.80 5.43 12.82
CA ILE A 472 -7.04 4.32 11.87
C ILE A 472 -8.21 3.46 12.33
N ASN A 473 -8.21 3.02 13.59
CA ASN A 473 -9.28 2.20 14.16
C ASN A 473 -10.63 2.93 14.18
N HIS A 474 -10.62 4.27 14.21
CA HIS A 474 -11.83 5.08 14.15
C HIS A 474 -12.43 5.14 12.74
N ILE A 475 -11.60 5.40 11.72
CA ILE A 475 -12.07 5.51 10.33
C ILE A 475 -12.38 4.14 9.72
N ASP A 476 -11.64 3.11 10.14
CA ASP A 476 -11.82 1.72 9.72
C ASP A 476 -11.81 0.77 10.93
N PRO A 477 -12.99 0.51 11.54
CA PRO A 477 -13.11 -0.41 12.67
C PRO A 477 -12.84 -1.88 12.34
N GLU A 478 -12.82 -2.25 11.05
CA GLU A 478 -12.59 -3.63 10.59
C GLU A 478 -11.15 -3.90 10.18
N VAL A 479 -10.27 -2.88 10.29
CA VAL A 479 -8.85 -2.98 9.96
C VAL A 479 -8.16 -4.11 10.72
N ASN A 480 -7.40 -4.92 10.01
CA ASN A 480 -6.64 -6.02 10.59
C ASN A 480 -5.18 -5.61 10.81
N TRP A 481 -4.82 -5.38 12.07
CA TRP A 481 -3.44 -5.18 12.48
C TRP A 481 -2.70 -6.51 12.57
N THR A 482 -1.76 -6.76 11.66
CA THR A 482 -1.08 -8.05 11.52
C THR A 482 0.35 -7.92 11.03
N GLY A 483 1.15 -8.99 11.05
CA GLY A 483 2.49 -9.03 10.46
C GLY A 483 2.51 -9.00 8.93
N LEU A 484 3.66 -8.63 8.36
CA LEU A 484 3.84 -8.41 6.92
C LEU A 484 3.64 -9.67 6.07
N GLY A 485 3.96 -10.86 6.57
CA GLY A 485 3.75 -12.11 5.85
C GLY A 485 2.27 -12.47 5.70
N ASN A 486 1.47 -12.25 6.74
CA ASN A 486 0.02 -12.44 6.66
C ASN A 486 -0.61 -11.40 5.73
N MET A 487 -0.17 -10.13 5.78
CA MET A 487 -0.60 -9.13 4.79
C MET A 487 -0.24 -9.53 3.37
N ALA A 488 0.99 -10.01 3.15
CA ALA A 488 1.45 -10.46 1.84
C ALA A 488 0.52 -11.52 1.23
N GLN A 489 -0.06 -12.39 2.07
CA GLN A 489 -1.02 -13.43 1.65
C GLN A 489 -2.39 -12.91 1.20
N HIS A 490 -2.67 -11.64 1.43
CA HIS A 490 -3.93 -10.99 1.10
C HIS A 490 -3.75 -9.80 0.16
N LEU A 491 -2.59 -9.69 -0.49
CA LEU A 491 -2.30 -8.71 -1.55
C LEU A 491 -2.99 -9.11 -2.86
N TYR A 492 -4.30 -9.24 -2.83
CA TYR A 492 -5.15 -9.52 -3.98
C TYR A 492 -6.45 -8.72 -3.90
N LYS A 493 -7.01 -8.44 -5.08
CA LYS A 493 -8.37 -7.89 -5.22
C LYS A 493 -9.28 -8.93 -5.82
N MET A 494 -10.56 -8.83 -5.52
CA MET A 494 -11.61 -9.66 -6.10
C MET A 494 -12.74 -8.80 -6.63
N ARG A 495 -13.49 -9.35 -7.58
CA ARG A 495 -14.75 -8.76 -8.05
C ARG A 495 -15.72 -9.85 -8.45
N ARG A 496 -17.00 -9.60 -8.21
CA ARG A 496 -18.10 -10.52 -8.50
C ARG A 496 -18.51 -10.40 -9.96
N ARG A 497 -18.56 -11.54 -10.63
CA ARG A 497 -18.99 -11.70 -12.01
C ARG A 497 -20.51 -11.82 -12.10
N ALA A 498 -21.06 -11.71 -13.31
CA ALA A 498 -22.49 -11.84 -13.57
C ALA A 498 -23.03 -13.25 -13.27
N ASP A 499 -22.18 -14.28 -13.38
CA ASP A 499 -22.47 -15.67 -13.00
C ASP A 499 -22.42 -15.92 -11.48
N HIS A 500 -22.16 -14.87 -10.69
CA HIS A 500 -21.97 -14.88 -9.24
C HIS A 500 -20.73 -15.62 -8.72
N ASP A 501 -19.81 -16.01 -9.59
CA ASP A 501 -18.44 -16.38 -9.22
C ASP A 501 -17.56 -15.12 -9.11
N PHE A 502 -16.26 -15.28 -8.88
CA PHE A 502 -15.34 -14.16 -8.68
C PHE A 502 -14.16 -14.20 -9.65
N ASP A 503 -13.80 -13.04 -10.20
CA ASP A 503 -12.43 -12.82 -10.67
C ASP A 503 -11.56 -12.47 -9.45
N LEU A 504 -10.34 -12.99 -9.41
CA LEU A 504 -9.35 -12.66 -8.39
C LEU A 504 -8.05 -12.23 -9.09
N TRP A 505 -7.53 -11.07 -8.72
CA TRP A 505 -6.25 -10.56 -9.20
C TRP A 505 -5.26 -10.45 -8.05
N THR A 506 -4.28 -11.35 -8.03
CA THR A 506 -3.26 -11.41 -6.97
C THR A 506 -1.95 -10.76 -7.41
N ARG A 507 -1.29 -10.07 -6.47
CA ARG A 507 0.04 -9.48 -6.63
C ARG A 507 1.15 -10.36 -6.06
N THR A 508 0.79 -11.35 -5.25
CA THR A 508 1.71 -12.23 -4.52
C THR A 508 1.76 -13.63 -5.15
N ALA A 509 2.86 -14.34 -4.90
CA ALA A 509 3.02 -15.75 -5.23
C ALA A 509 2.51 -16.69 -4.13
N ASP A 510 2.23 -16.19 -2.92
CA ASP A 510 1.73 -16.94 -1.77
C ASP A 510 0.48 -16.21 -1.27
N PHE A 511 -0.71 -16.78 -1.43
CA PHE A 511 -1.98 -16.16 -0.99
C PHE A 511 -2.93 -17.16 -0.32
N ARG A 512 -3.76 -16.63 0.59
CA ARG A 512 -4.82 -17.37 1.28
C ARG A 512 -6.17 -16.83 0.85
N LEU A 513 -7.06 -17.73 0.46
CA LEU A 513 -8.39 -17.37 -0.03
C LEU A 513 -9.44 -18.14 0.75
N ARG A 514 -10.25 -17.42 1.52
CA ARG A 514 -11.38 -17.97 2.28
C ARG A 514 -12.70 -17.70 1.59
N ASN A 515 -13.54 -18.73 1.48
CA ASN A 515 -14.93 -18.57 1.06
C ASN A 515 -15.84 -18.38 2.28
N ASN A 516 -16.29 -17.13 2.49
CA ASN A 516 -17.19 -16.78 3.58
C ASN A 516 -18.67 -17.06 3.28
N SER A 517 -19.01 -17.50 2.06
CA SER A 517 -20.39 -17.76 1.68
C SER A 517 -20.88 -19.15 2.10
N GLY A 518 -22.20 -19.32 2.15
CA GLY A 518 -22.85 -20.60 2.45
C GLY A 518 -22.87 -21.62 1.29
N ARG A 519 -22.20 -21.34 0.17
CA ARG A 519 -22.14 -22.21 -1.02
C ARG A 519 -20.72 -22.32 -1.56
N GLU A 520 -20.43 -23.32 -2.38
CA GLU A 520 -19.17 -23.38 -3.12
C GLU A 520 -19.05 -22.15 -4.04
N GLN A 521 -17.85 -21.58 -4.12
CA GLN A 521 -17.54 -20.44 -4.98
C GLN A 521 -16.39 -20.80 -5.90
N THR A 522 -16.48 -20.40 -7.16
CA THR A 522 -15.38 -20.50 -8.12
C THR A 522 -14.65 -19.16 -8.22
N TYR A 523 -13.32 -19.21 -8.22
CA TYR A 523 -12.46 -18.04 -8.37
C TYR A 523 -11.58 -18.21 -9.59
N TYR A 524 -11.68 -17.25 -10.51
CA TYR A 524 -10.84 -17.12 -11.70
C TYR A 524 -9.64 -16.26 -11.33
N VAL A 525 -8.55 -16.92 -10.96
CA VAL A 525 -7.35 -16.26 -10.45
C VAL A 525 -6.45 -15.83 -11.61
N SER A 526 -5.95 -14.61 -11.51
CA SER A 526 -4.95 -14.04 -12.39
C SER A 526 -3.81 -13.42 -11.60
N LYS A 527 -2.59 -13.54 -12.12
CA LYS A 527 -1.38 -12.88 -11.60
C LYS A 527 -0.54 -12.40 -12.77
N ASP A 528 -0.07 -11.15 -12.72
CA ASP A 528 0.91 -10.67 -13.69
C ASP A 528 2.25 -11.39 -13.47
N GLU A 529 2.82 -11.91 -14.56
CA GLU A 529 4.01 -12.74 -14.51
C GLU A 529 4.76 -12.67 -15.84
N ASN A 530 6.03 -12.23 -15.80
CA ASN A 530 6.90 -12.16 -16.97
C ASN A 530 7.51 -13.51 -17.37
N PHE A 531 7.42 -14.52 -16.51
CA PHE A 531 7.98 -15.86 -16.71
C PHE A 531 9.50 -15.84 -17.00
N ALA A 532 10.21 -14.82 -16.50
CA ALA A 532 11.66 -14.73 -16.62
C ALA A 532 12.36 -15.87 -15.85
N ASP A 533 11.80 -16.22 -14.69
CA ASP A 533 12.19 -17.41 -13.94
C ASP A 533 11.14 -18.53 -14.15
N PRO A 534 11.57 -19.78 -14.38
CA PRO A 534 10.63 -20.88 -14.58
C PRO A 534 9.84 -21.15 -13.31
N ILE A 535 8.54 -21.41 -13.45
CA ILE A 535 7.69 -21.87 -12.34
C ILE A 535 7.91 -23.37 -12.17
N ARG A 536 8.36 -23.79 -10.98
CA ARG A 536 8.56 -25.20 -10.62
C ARG A 536 7.22 -25.91 -10.44
N GLN A 537 6.33 -25.32 -9.64
CA GLN A 537 5.01 -25.85 -9.37
C GLN A 537 4.07 -24.77 -8.84
N VAL A 538 2.77 -25.00 -9.00
CA VAL A 538 1.71 -24.25 -8.29
C VAL A 538 0.96 -25.25 -7.43
N THR A 539 0.73 -24.90 -6.17
CA THR A 539 0.03 -25.78 -5.22
C THR A 539 -1.16 -25.07 -4.58
N ALA A 540 -2.19 -25.82 -4.21
CA ALA A 540 -3.28 -25.41 -3.34
C ALA A 540 -3.33 -26.36 -2.14
N ASN A 541 -3.22 -25.83 -0.92
CA ASN A 541 -3.09 -26.60 0.32
C ASN A 541 -1.97 -27.68 0.24
N GLY A 542 -0.86 -27.33 -0.42
CA GLY A 542 0.29 -28.21 -0.65
C GLY A 542 0.10 -29.26 -1.75
N GLN A 543 -1.08 -29.35 -2.38
CA GLN A 543 -1.33 -30.27 -3.49
C GLN A 543 -1.09 -29.57 -4.82
N PRO A 544 -0.35 -30.16 -5.78
CA PRO A 544 -0.14 -29.56 -7.09
C PRO A 544 -1.44 -29.31 -7.85
N ILE A 545 -1.56 -28.14 -8.48
CA ILE A 545 -2.66 -27.75 -9.34
C ILE A 545 -2.17 -27.27 -10.71
N THR A 546 -3.05 -27.29 -11.70
CA THR A 546 -2.73 -26.79 -13.05
C THR A 546 -2.88 -25.27 -13.13
N TYR A 547 -2.04 -24.65 -13.94
CA TYR A 547 -2.14 -23.24 -14.31
C TYR A 547 -1.95 -23.10 -15.82
N SER A 548 -2.41 -21.98 -16.36
CA SER A 548 -2.23 -21.62 -17.77
C SER A 548 -1.43 -20.33 -17.88
N ARG A 549 -0.52 -20.30 -18.86
CA ARG A 549 0.22 -19.10 -19.25
C ARG A 549 -0.52 -18.39 -20.38
N GLN A 550 -0.81 -17.11 -20.19
CA GLN A 550 -1.44 -16.24 -21.19
C GLN A 550 -0.62 -14.97 -21.33
N ALA A 551 0.22 -14.90 -22.37
CA ALA A 551 1.20 -13.82 -22.53
C ALA A 551 2.03 -13.60 -21.24
N ASN A 552 1.85 -12.45 -20.58
CA ASN A 552 2.50 -12.05 -19.33
C ASN A 552 1.61 -12.24 -18.09
N ARG A 553 0.73 -13.25 -18.12
CA ARG A 553 -0.20 -13.55 -17.04
C ARG A 553 -0.24 -15.05 -16.75
N LEU A 554 -0.19 -15.38 -15.47
CA LEU A 554 -0.55 -16.70 -14.96
C LEU A 554 -2.04 -16.70 -14.61
N THR A 555 -2.74 -17.76 -15.02
CA THR A 555 -4.17 -17.95 -14.73
C THR A 555 -4.43 -19.34 -14.17
N LEU A 556 -5.36 -19.44 -13.22
CA LEU A 556 -5.83 -20.72 -12.66
C LEU A 556 -7.26 -20.58 -12.17
N ILE A 557 -7.93 -21.72 -11.92
CA ILE A 557 -9.30 -21.75 -11.41
C ILE A 557 -9.28 -22.46 -10.06
N LEU A 558 -9.84 -21.84 -9.03
CA LEU A 558 -10.00 -22.43 -7.70
C LEU A 558 -11.47 -22.63 -7.39
N LYS A 559 -11.81 -23.79 -6.85
CA LYS A 559 -13.10 -24.03 -6.21
C LYS A 559 -12.89 -24.10 -4.72
N VAL A 560 -13.60 -23.25 -3.98
CA VAL A 560 -13.47 -23.16 -2.53
C VAL A 560 -14.82 -23.54 -1.90
N PRO A 561 -14.91 -24.64 -1.14
CA PRO A 561 -16.15 -25.01 -0.47
C PRO A 561 -16.60 -23.97 0.58
N PRO A 562 -17.88 -23.99 1.01
CA PRO A 562 -18.39 -23.07 2.01
C PRO A 562 -17.55 -23.08 3.30
N GLY A 563 -17.18 -21.90 3.79
CA GLY A 563 -16.42 -21.72 5.05
C GLY A 563 -14.97 -22.22 5.02
N GLN A 564 -14.51 -22.77 3.90
CA GLN A 564 -13.15 -23.29 3.74
C GLN A 564 -12.18 -22.23 3.24
N GLU A 565 -10.89 -22.50 3.43
CA GLU A 565 -9.79 -21.69 2.95
C GLU A 565 -8.85 -22.52 2.06
N GLN A 566 -8.34 -21.89 1.01
CA GLN A 566 -7.29 -22.44 0.15
C GLN A 566 -6.03 -21.60 0.29
N HIS A 567 -4.91 -22.25 0.59
CA HIS A 567 -3.59 -21.66 0.57
C HIS A 567 -2.91 -21.99 -0.75
N VAL A 568 -2.75 -20.99 -1.62
CA VAL A 568 -2.10 -21.16 -2.93
C VAL A 568 -0.68 -20.64 -2.89
N ARG A 569 0.25 -21.42 -3.46
CA ARG A 569 1.66 -21.06 -3.60
C ARG A 569 2.17 -21.32 -5.01
N ILE A 570 2.81 -20.32 -5.59
CA ILE A 570 3.57 -20.39 -6.85
C ILE A 570 5.05 -20.46 -6.47
N GLU A 571 5.66 -21.62 -6.73
CA GLU A 571 7.07 -21.84 -6.43
C GLU A 571 7.92 -21.70 -7.69
N TYR A 572 8.92 -20.84 -7.63
CA TYR A 572 9.85 -20.64 -8.75
C TYR A 572 11.02 -21.63 -8.68
N GLY A 573 11.54 -22.02 -9.84
CA GLY A 573 12.74 -22.84 -9.97
C GLY A 573 13.96 -22.11 -9.43
N ASN A 574 14.53 -22.61 -8.33
CA ASN A 574 15.66 -21.99 -7.68
C ASN A 574 16.62 -23.00 -7.06
N ASP A 575 17.81 -22.51 -6.72
CA ASP A 575 18.94 -23.25 -6.16
C ASP A 575 19.24 -22.82 -4.71
N LEU A 576 18.23 -22.35 -3.98
CA LEU A 576 18.37 -22.01 -2.56
C LEU A 576 18.59 -23.29 -1.75
N ASN A 577 19.82 -23.47 -1.25
CA ASN A 577 20.17 -24.54 -0.33
C ASN A 577 20.62 -23.94 1.01
N LEU A 578 19.72 -23.94 1.99
CA LEU A 578 19.94 -23.30 3.29
C LEU A 578 21.09 -23.93 4.08
N THR A 579 21.31 -25.24 3.96
CA THR A 579 22.38 -25.93 4.72
C THR A 579 23.76 -25.73 4.09
N ALA A 580 23.81 -25.46 2.78
CA ALA A 580 25.05 -25.20 2.05
C ALA A 580 25.42 -23.71 1.99
N THR A 581 24.50 -22.81 2.34
CA THR A 581 24.74 -21.37 2.30
C THR A 581 25.57 -20.93 3.49
N ASP A 582 26.71 -20.27 3.23
CA ASP A 582 27.56 -19.74 4.29
C ASP A 582 26.87 -18.59 5.04
N VAL A 583 26.70 -18.75 6.35
CA VAL A 583 26.12 -17.73 7.26
C VAL A 583 27.18 -16.90 7.97
N SER A 584 28.47 -17.20 7.76
CA SER A 584 29.60 -16.57 8.45
C SER A 584 29.67 -15.05 8.18
N LYS A 585 30.44 -14.35 9.03
CA LYS A 585 30.59 -12.89 9.03
C LYS A 585 32.07 -12.51 8.86
N PRO A 586 32.73 -12.89 7.75
CA PRO A 586 34.19 -12.82 7.65
C PRO A 586 34.70 -11.39 7.45
N ASN A 587 33.85 -10.46 7.03
CA ASN A 587 34.24 -9.10 6.70
C ASN A 587 34.41 -8.22 7.95
N LEU A 588 35.66 -7.91 8.30
CA LEU A 588 36.00 -7.07 9.45
C LEU A 588 35.40 -5.66 9.37
N ARG A 589 35.29 -5.08 8.17
CA ARG A 589 34.70 -3.74 7.99
C ARG A 589 33.22 -3.75 8.36
N ILE A 590 32.46 -4.74 7.88
CA ILE A 590 31.04 -4.90 8.19
C ILE A 590 30.86 -5.13 9.70
N ASN A 591 31.69 -5.99 10.29
CA ASN A 591 31.64 -6.27 11.73
C ASN A 591 31.91 -5.01 12.55
N ALA A 592 32.92 -4.20 12.18
CA ALA A 592 33.19 -2.93 12.85
C ALA A 592 32.03 -1.94 12.70
N LEU A 593 31.47 -1.82 11.49
CA LEU A 593 30.33 -0.95 11.20
C LEU A 593 29.10 -1.32 12.04
N ARG A 594 28.79 -2.62 12.18
CA ARG A 594 27.68 -3.08 13.04
C ARG A 594 27.92 -2.83 14.53
N ARG A 595 29.14 -3.01 15.02
CA ARG A 595 29.47 -2.67 16.41
C ARG A 595 29.38 -1.16 16.69
N ILE A 596 29.72 -0.31 15.72
CA ILE A 596 29.57 1.15 15.84
C ILE A 596 28.09 1.55 15.85
N SER A 597 27.27 0.94 15.00
CA SER A 597 25.81 1.16 15.03
C SER A 597 25.20 0.70 16.35
N ASP A 598 25.58 -0.46 16.89
CA ASP A 598 25.13 -0.88 18.22
C ASP A 598 25.52 0.14 19.31
N PHE A 599 26.75 0.66 19.27
CA PHE A 599 27.18 1.67 20.23
C PHE A 599 26.36 2.96 20.10
N ARG A 600 26.06 3.39 18.88
CA ARG A 600 25.17 4.52 18.61
C ARG A 600 23.77 4.28 19.20
N ASP A 601 23.18 3.14 18.89
CA ASP A 601 21.77 2.86 19.19
C ASP A 601 21.53 2.44 20.64
N LEU A 602 22.47 1.74 21.27
CA LEU A 602 22.31 1.20 22.63
C LEU A 602 22.99 2.05 23.71
N VAL A 603 24.04 2.82 23.37
CA VAL A 603 24.85 3.55 24.35
C VAL A 603 24.70 5.05 24.19
N LEU A 604 24.92 5.61 23.00
CA LEU A 604 24.86 7.06 22.80
C LEU A 604 23.44 7.60 23.02
N SER A 605 22.43 6.88 22.54
CA SER A 605 21.01 7.21 22.71
C SER A 605 20.55 7.34 24.17
N ARG A 606 21.31 6.80 25.13
CA ARG A 606 20.94 6.88 26.56
C ARG A 606 21.31 8.21 27.22
N SER A 607 21.89 9.15 26.46
CA SER A 607 22.34 10.44 27.00
C SER A 607 21.87 11.59 26.13
N MET A 608 21.42 12.70 26.74
CA MET A 608 20.96 13.89 25.99
C MET A 608 22.01 14.43 24.99
N LEU A 609 23.29 14.35 25.34
CA LEU A 609 24.38 14.77 24.45
C LEU A 609 24.57 13.77 23.29
N GLY A 610 24.47 12.46 23.57
CA GLY A 610 24.54 11.43 22.53
C GLY A 610 23.33 11.48 21.59
N ASP A 611 22.12 11.70 22.11
CA ASP A 611 20.91 11.94 21.32
C ASP A 611 21.07 13.16 20.41
N THR A 612 21.69 14.25 20.89
CA THR A 612 21.96 15.43 20.04
C THR A 612 22.94 15.09 18.91
N VAL A 613 23.96 14.27 19.17
CA VAL A 613 24.91 13.80 18.15
C VAL A 613 24.23 12.88 17.13
N VAL A 614 23.34 11.99 17.58
CA VAL A 614 22.55 11.11 16.71
C VAL A 614 21.55 11.92 15.88
N ALA A 615 20.85 12.89 16.48
CA ALA A 615 19.93 13.78 15.77
C ALA A 615 20.65 14.64 14.73
N LEU A 616 21.89 15.09 14.98
CA LEU A 616 22.72 15.77 13.98
C LEU A 616 23.15 14.84 12.83
N TYR A 617 23.39 13.56 13.11
CA TYR A 617 23.70 12.55 12.09
C TYR A 617 22.51 12.32 11.15
N TYR A 618 21.28 12.27 11.67
CA TYR A 618 20.07 12.06 10.87
C TYR A 618 19.45 13.34 10.28
N GLY A 619 19.60 14.50 10.92
CA GLY A 619 18.85 15.71 10.60
C GLY A 619 19.44 16.65 9.53
N LYS A 620 20.65 16.40 9.00
CA LYS A 620 21.31 17.35 8.07
C LYS A 620 22.15 16.78 6.94
N LEU A 621 22.31 15.46 6.78
CA LEU A 621 23.31 14.92 5.86
C LEU A 621 22.72 13.85 4.96
N ASN A 622 22.71 14.14 3.65
CA ASN A 622 22.64 13.12 2.63
C ASN A 622 23.71 12.04 2.90
N VAL A 623 23.34 10.79 2.69
CA VAL A 623 24.08 9.56 3.03
C VAL A 623 25.42 9.42 2.28
N SER A 624 25.91 10.45 1.60
CA SER A 624 27.20 10.49 0.89
C SER A 624 28.39 10.99 1.73
N ASP A 625 28.18 11.51 2.94
CA ASP A 625 29.25 12.17 3.70
C ASP A 625 30.01 11.23 4.65
N PHE A 626 30.99 10.53 4.05
CA PHE A 626 32.11 9.82 4.70
C PHE A 626 32.88 10.59 5.82
N PRO A 627 32.90 11.94 5.91
CA PRO A 627 33.63 12.65 6.97
C PRO A 627 33.05 12.44 8.38
N LEU A 628 31.73 12.25 8.54
CA LEU A 628 31.15 12.13 9.87
C LEU A 628 31.46 10.78 10.53
N TYR A 629 31.58 9.71 9.73
CA TYR A 629 32.07 8.42 10.21
C TYR A 629 33.49 8.54 10.78
N ARG A 630 34.34 9.41 10.19
CA ARG A 630 35.66 9.73 10.76
C ARG A 630 35.56 10.51 12.06
N VAL A 631 34.62 11.46 12.18
CA VAL A 631 34.40 12.19 13.44
C VAL A 631 33.90 11.24 14.54
N LEU A 632 32.94 10.38 14.24
CA LEU A 632 32.41 9.40 15.19
C LEU A 632 33.47 8.36 15.58
N LEU A 633 34.27 7.88 14.62
CA LEU A 633 35.44 7.04 14.87
C LEU A 633 36.48 7.77 15.74
N VAL A 634 36.76 9.05 15.49
CA VAL A 634 37.66 9.88 16.31
C VAL A 634 37.10 10.07 17.72
N CYS A 635 35.80 10.30 17.88
CA CYS A 635 35.15 10.39 19.19
C CYS A 635 35.21 9.06 19.96
N VAL A 636 35.00 7.94 19.27
CA VAL A 636 35.10 6.58 19.86
C VAL A 636 36.55 6.26 20.24
N VAL A 637 37.52 6.56 19.38
CA VAL A 637 38.96 6.38 19.66
C VAL A 637 39.42 7.30 20.80
N ALA A 638 38.98 8.56 20.82
CA ALA A 638 39.27 9.50 21.89
C ALA A 638 38.62 9.06 23.22
N GLY A 639 37.38 8.59 23.20
CA GLY A 639 36.67 8.05 24.36
C GLY A 639 37.35 6.79 24.91
N ALA A 640 37.72 5.84 24.05
CA ALA A 640 38.50 4.66 24.43
C ALA A 640 39.88 5.02 24.98
N GLY A 641 40.56 6.02 24.38
CA GLY A 641 41.83 6.56 24.86
C GLY A 641 41.72 7.19 26.24
N LEU A 642 40.67 7.97 26.50
CA LEU A 642 40.41 8.58 27.81
C LEU A 642 40.11 7.53 28.88
N LEU A 643 39.36 6.48 28.56
CA LEU A 643 39.09 5.36 29.47
C LEU A 643 40.38 4.57 29.80
N LEU A 644 41.25 4.34 28.81
CA LEU A 644 42.56 3.71 29.03
C LEU A 644 43.49 4.59 29.87
N ALA A 645 43.51 5.90 29.62
CA ALA A 645 44.29 6.86 30.41
C ALA A 645 43.80 6.94 31.86
N ALA A 646 42.48 6.97 32.09
CA ALA A 646 41.88 6.94 33.41
C ALA A 646 42.22 5.64 34.16
N SER A 647 42.15 4.48 33.48
CA SER A 647 42.53 3.18 34.02
C SER A 647 44.03 3.11 34.37
N TYR A 648 44.89 3.68 33.53
CA TYR A 648 46.33 3.78 33.80
C TYR A 648 46.63 4.69 35.00
N ALA A 649 46.02 5.88 35.04
CA ALA A 649 46.17 6.83 36.15
C ALA A 649 45.69 6.22 37.47
N TYR A 650 44.55 5.51 37.46
CA TYR A 650 44.04 4.79 38.62
C TYR A 650 45.02 3.72 39.12
N ARG A 651 45.54 2.87 38.22
CA ARG A 651 46.56 1.85 38.56
C ARG A 651 47.85 2.48 39.09
N HIS A 652 48.26 3.62 38.54
CA HIS A 652 49.47 4.33 38.96
C HIS A 652 49.32 4.95 40.36
N VAL A 653 48.19 5.59 40.66
CA VAL A 653 47.87 6.13 41.99
C VAL A 653 47.76 5.00 43.01
N HIS A 654 47.14 3.87 42.63
CA HIS A 654 47.01 2.71 43.49
C HIS A 654 48.36 2.03 43.79
N ARG A 655 49.29 1.99 42.83
CA ARG A 655 50.67 1.52 43.05
C ARG A 655 51.45 2.44 44.00
N LYS A 656 51.36 3.76 43.83
CA LYS A 656 51.99 4.74 44.74
C LYS A 656 51.46 4.65 46.18
N ARG A 657 50.16 4.38 46.35
CA ARG A 657 49.56 4.16 47.69
C ARG A 657 50.01 2.85 48.34
N LYS A 658 50.35 1.81 47.56
CA LYS A 658 50.92 0.56 48.10
C LYS A 658 52.38 0.71 48.51
N THR A 659 53.19 1.48 47.77
CA THR A 659 54.60 1.74 48.15
C THR A 659 54.75 2.75 49.29
N ALA A 660 53.78 3.65 49.50
CA ALA A 660 53.75 4.54 50.66
C ALA A 660 53.32 3.85 51.98
N ARG A 661 52.73 2.65 51.92
CA ARG A 661 52.31 1.86 53.09
C ARG A 661 53.35 0.81 53.53
N SER A 662 54.50 0.72 52.87
CA SER A 662 55.57 -0.24 53.20
C SER A 662 56.82 0.41 53.81
N VAL A 663 56.68 1.54 54.51
CA VAL A 663 57.73 2.08 55.37
C VAL A 663 57.54 1.51 56.79
N PRO A 664 58.47 0.69 57.31
CA PRO A 664 58.36 0.16 58.66
C PRO A 664 58.77 1.23 59.68
N THR A 665 57.88 1.57 60.60
CA THR A 665 58.21 2.30 61.82
C THR A 665 58.95 1.37 62.78
N SER A 666 60.24 1.62 62.97
CA SER A 666 61.03 1.13 64.10
C SER A 666 60.86 2.07 65.30
N GLN A 667 60.14 1.62 66.32
CA GLN A 667 60.47 1.71 67.75
C GLN A 667 59.45 0.89 68.54
#